data_AF-A0A0G3BMA1-F1
#
_entry.id   AF-A0A0G3BMA1-F1
#
_cell.length_a   1.000
_cell.length_b   1.000
_cell.length_c   1.000
_cell.angle_alpha   90.00
_cell.angle_beta   90.00
_cell.angle_gamma   90.00
#
_symmetry.space_group_name_H-M   'P 1'
#
loop_
_entity.id
_entity.type
_entity.pdbx_description
1 polymer ?
#
loop_
_entity_poly.entity_id
_entity_poly.type
_entity_poly.pdbx_seq_one_letter_code
_entity_poly.pdbx_strand_id
1 'polypeptide(L)'
;MGFGLLASVIIAVAGAWVLWRLQQVALLRWPTGVERRPAPLRPHRAVDDALAPFEAELTRLGFVFSHAADVRATPRGLGPWQPLRIWRHRQLPMLAQLEPPPDPARPNLPRLSLFGQVHEGLVVATTNQPGAPFPAEPRWLRLAGDAYVSVTAQYEDQWASMQAEGLPDFLPWGDAAEIEARLAEHENRVLEMWRSEGWCRLDGDMQCVSPRRLPAVLMRQLAALRRFEAALREAEPNAAGLKRNTPLERAVAMFVAAKARPKAAAIAPLQWALFGGGVLLGLLCVALTWGASHAWMLLAVLALHHGARYATLWTFGLHRTRVSMSPLGGPGLDPASRAGPRRRALLALAGPGPGLLVGAVLWALVDDGSALQQLAWWLLIVNGLCWLPLPSLAGAHLLAAVLPSRRARWRWAVEVAATAGLFGWCWAVGLPVGAALAIVATAALLRWPAMWWQLRLQRAVYLAARRAQPTDAGALARLAFQQLERALPTRVPLAWRLPCVDRLLTALKRRPRLPRGRAWALAAAYLALLLPLCVLAPSLRSAAEAGLLDGARRASGADSLDRDIAPQDITQLALRLDRRPGVQGASEPALAALAQRSGAELPADVRALYSARDGLDLGASLTLLPVADVQPLRHNRPRLGGQLTQRLRELRPGQPAHLDAMCAPGTPGTCPQRLAQVLSWLQLGSVQGRPLLLYPQRTAERWRLVSLDTEQGRLLEEPDVRQLLTAEYVAARAASSAQTGAAEPR
;
A
#
# COMPACT_ATOMS: atom_id res chain seq x y z
N MET A 1 8.28 0.74 19.55
CA MET A 1 7.46 0.36 18.38
C MET A 1 7.23 1.50 17.36
N GLY A 2 7.02 2.77 17.76
CA GLY A 2 6.69 3.86 16.82
C GLY A 2 7.70 4.11 15.68
N PHE A 3 9.00 4.06 15.96
CA PHE A 3 10.03 4.33 14.96
C PHE A 3 10.15 3.28 13.85
N GLY A 4 10.03 1.98 14.18
CA GLY A 4 10.12 0.90 13.18
C GLY A 4 8.94 0.91 12.20
N LEU A 5 7.74 1.25 12.67
CA LEU A 5 6.55 1.38 11.82
C LEU A 5 6.64 2.62 10.93
N LEU A 6 7.09 3.77 11.46
CA LEU A 6 7.29 4.99 10.68
C LEU A 6 8.35 4.79 9.57
N ALA A 7 9.49 4.20 9.92
CA ALA A 7 10.55 3.89 8.95
C ALA A 7 10.06 2.94 7.85
N SER A 8 9.29 1.91 8.21
CA SER A 8 8.70 0.96 7.26
C SER A 8 7.73 1.65 6.30
N VAL A 9 6.90 2.57 6.79
CA VAL A 9 5.98 3.35 5.93
C VAL A 9 6.74 4.25 4.97
N ILE A 10 7.77 4.97 5.44
CA ILE A 10 8.59 5.86 4.58
C ILE A 10 9.28 5.04 3.49
N ILE A 11 9.92 3.92 3.86
CA ILE A 11 10.59 3.01 2.91
C ILE A 11 9.60 2.44 1.89
N ALA A 12 8.41 2.01 2.33
CA ALA A 12 7.38 1.48 1.45
C ALA A 12 6.89 2.53 0.44
N VAL A 13 6.60 3.76 0.89
CA VAL A 13 6.11 4.85 0.03
C VAL A 13 7.18 5.29 -0.96
N ALA A 14 8.42 5.51 -0.50
CA ALA A 14 9.53 5.91 -1.36
C ALA A 14 9.88 4.80 -2.38
N GLY A 15 10.00 3.55 -1.93
CA GLY A 15 10.27 2.41 -2.78
C GLY A 15 9.17 2.18 -3.82
N ALA A 16 7.89 2.28 -3.42
CA ALA A 16 6.75 2.21 -4.32
C ALA A 16 6.80 3.29 -5.42
N TRP A 17 7.13 4.53 -5.05
CA TRP A 17 7.23 5.63 -6.00
C TRP A 17 8.36 5.42 -7.02
N VAL A 18 9.53 4.98 -6.57
CA VAL A 18 10.68 4.67 -7.45
C VAL A 18 10.35 3.52 -8.40
N LEU A 19 9.79 2.41 -7.89
CA LEU A 19 9.38 1.27 -8.71
C LEU A 19 8.34 1.67 -9.76
N TRP A 20 7.36 2.49 -9.37
CA TRP A 20 6.36 3.01 -10.30
C TRP A 20 7.00 3.86 -11.42
N ARG A 21 7.94 4.75 -11.09
CA ARG A 21 8.65 5.57 -12.07
C ARG A 21 9.51 4.74 -13.03
N LEU A 22 10.26 3.76 -12.51
CA LEU A 22 11.04 2.83 -13.33
C LEU A 22 10.14 2.04 -14.29
N GLN A 23 8.96 1.62 -13.82
CA GLN A 23 7.97 0.97 -14.66
C GLN A 23 7.50 1.87 -15.81
N GLN A 24 7.25 3.17 -15.55
CA GLN A 24 6.84 4.11 -16.60
C GLN A 24 7.93 4.26 -17.67
N VAL A 25 9.18 4.48 -17.25
CA VAL A 25 10.32 4.63 -18.18
C VAL A 25 10.51 3.38 -19.04
N ALA A 26 10.36 2.21 -18.44
CA ALA A 26 10.52 0.96 -19.16
C ALA A 26 9.35 0.58 -20.10
N LEU A 27 8.21 1.25 -19.96
CA LEU A 27 7.08 1.12 -20.88
C LEU A 27 7.22 2.04 -22.09
N LEU A 28 8.16 2.99 -22.06
CA LEU A 28 8.45 3.83 -23.22
C LEU A 28 8.94 2.97 -24.39
N ARG A 29 8.46 3.32 -25.58
CA ARG A 29 8.85 2.69 -26.84
C ARG A 29 9.12 3.77 -27.86
N TRP A 30 10.13 3.52 -28.67
CA TRP A 30 10.52 4.38 -29.78
C TRP A 30 10.49 3.60 -31.09
N PRO A 31 10.19 4.26 -32.20
CA PRO A 31 10.31 3.64 -33.51
C PRO A 31 11.72 3.12 -33.79
N THR A 32 11.81 2.17 -34.72
CA THR A 32 13.07 1.74 -35.32
C THR A 32 13.54 2.65 -36.44
N GLY A 33 12.62 3.41 -37.03
CA GLY A 33 12.94 4.47 -37.98
C GLY A 33 11.79 5.45 -38.18
N VAL A 34 12.03 6.44 -39.02
CA VAL A 34 11.08 7.49 -39.38
C VAL A 34 11.09 7.67 -40.89
N GLU A 35 9.91 7.64 -41.49
CA GLU A 35 9.64 8.05 -42.86
C GLU A 35 9.06 9.47 -42.81
N ARG A 36 9.62 10.38 -43.62
CA ARG A 36 9.14 11.75 -43.75
C ARG A 36 8.83 12.06 -45.21
N ARG A 37 7.83 12.88 -45.46
CA ARG A 37 7.52 13.36 -46.81
C ARG A 37 6.81 14.70 -46.80
N PRO A 38 7.05 15.55 -47.81
CA PRO A 38 6.22 16.72 -48.04
C PRO A 38 4.75 16.32 -48.22
N ALA A 39 3.87 17.14 -47.66
CA ALA A 39 2.42 16.94 -47.68
C ALA A 39 1.71 18.28 -47.93
N PRO A 40 0.51 18.26 -48.51
CA PRO A 40 -0.27 19.48 -48.63
C PRO A 40 -0.66 20.00 -47.24
N LEU A 41 -0.59 21.31 -47.04
CA LEU A 41 -1.06 21.94 -45.81
C LEU A 41 -2.57 21.70 -45.67
N ARG A 42 -2.97 20.91 -44.67
CA ARG A 42 -4.38 20.64 -44.35
C ARG A 42 -4.78 21.45 -43.13
N PRO A 43 -5.86 22.26 -43.20
CA PRO A 43 -6.38 22.94 -42.02
C PRO A 43 -6.83 21.89 -41.01
N HIS A 44 -6.29 21.96 -39.81
CA HIS A 44 -6.61 21.06 -38.72
C HIS A 44 -7.10 21.87 -37.53
N ARG A 45 -8.43 22.09 -37.47
CA ARG A 45 -9.11 22.89 -36.42
C ARG A 45 -8.72 22.53 -34.98
N ALA A 46 -8.25 21.31 -34.74
CA ALA A 46 -7.80 20.87 -33.42
C ALA A 46 -6.42 21.41 -32.98
N VAL A 47 -5.59 21.89 -33.92
CA VAL A 47 -4.18 22.23 -33.66
C VAL A 47 -3.82 23.62 -34.18
N ASP A 48 -4.46 24.10 -35.25
CA ASP A 48 -4.10 25.37 -35.91
C ASP A 48 -4.05 26.56 -34.94
N ASP A 49 -4.97 26.64 -33.99
CA ASP A 49 -5.02 27.70 -32.97
C ASP A 49 -3.87 27.64 -31.96
N ALA A 50 -3.27 26.47 -31.73
CA ALA A 50 -2.07 26.33 -30.91
C ALA A 50 -0.79 26.65 -31.67
N LEU A 51 -0.77 26.46 -32.99
CA LEU A 51 0.41 26.71 -33.84
C LEU A 51 0.52 28.18 -34.22
N ALA A 52 -0.60 28.85 -34.51
CA ALA A 52 -0.62 30.22 -35.04
C ALA A 52 0.22 31.24 -34.24
N PRO A 53 0.23 31.25 -32.89
CA PRO A 53 1.09 32.19 -32.14
C PRO A 53 2.58 31.97 -32.39
N PHE A 54 3.02 30.70 -32.47
CA PHE A 54 4.40 30.35 -32.76
C PHE A 54 4.78 30.73 -34.19
N GLU A 55 3.88 30.54 -35.14
CA GLU A 55 4.09 30.91 -36.54
C GLU A 55 4.22 32.42 -36.74
N ALA A 56 3.41 33.20 -36.03
CA ALA A 56 3.51 34.66 -36.03
C ALA A 56 4.87 35.13 -35.47
N GLU A 57 5.33 34.50 -34.38
CA GLU A 57 6.63 34.82 -33.78
C GLU A 57 7.80 34.40 -34.69
N LEU A 58 7.75 33.20 -35.29
CA LEU A 58 8.73 32.76 -36.29
C LEU A 58 8.78 33.71 -37.49
N THR A 59 7.63 34.16 -37.99
CA THR A 59 7.56 35.12 -39.10
C THR A 59 8.23 36.45 -38.74
N ARG A 60 7.99 36.95 -37.52
CA ARG A 60 8.66 38.15 -36.99
C ARG A 60 10.17 37.99 -36.89
N LEU A 61 10.64 36.79 -36.55
CA LEU A 61 12.06 36.43 -36.44
C LEU A 61 12.70 36.12 -37.80
N GLY A 62 12.03 36.38 -38.93
CA GLY A 62 12.62 36.24 -40.27
C GLY A 62 12.47 34.85 -40.89
N PHE A 63 11.67 33.96 -40.31
CA PHE A 63 11.32 32.69 -40.94
C PHE A 63 10.19 32.84 -41.97
N VAL A 64 10.23 31.99 -43.00
CA VAL A 64 9.19 31.85 -44.02
C VAL A 64 8.73 30.41 -44.05
N PHE A 65 7.42 30.21 -44.19
CA PHE A 65 6.85 28.88 -44.36
C PHE A 65 7.45 28.21 -45.61
N SER A 66 8.03 27.02 -45.42
CA SER A 66 8.59 26.23 -46.52
C SER A 66 7.54 25.28 -47.06
N HIS A 67 7.07 24.35 -46.21
CA HIS A 67 6.08 23.35 -46.58
C HIS A 67 5.49 22.68 -45.33
N ALA A 68 4.39 21.94 -45.53
CA ALA A 68 3.90 21.00 -44.53
C ALA A 68 4.50 19.61 -44.81
N ALA A 69 4.76 18.85 -43.76
CA ALA A 69 5.29 17.50 -43.86
C ALA A 69 4.42 16.53 -43.06
N ASP A 70 4.34 15.31 -43.54
CA ASP A 70 3.76 14.19 -42.81
C ASP A 70 4.92 13.31 -42.32
N VAL A 71 4.93 12.98 -41.03
CA VAL A 71 5.91 12.05 -40.44
C VAL A 71 5.27 10.77 -39.92
N ARG A 72 5.91 9.64 -40.25
CA ARG A 72 5.44 8.31 -39.89
C ARG A 72 6.57 7.50 -39.26
N ALA A 73 6.29 7.02 -38.07
CA ALA A 73 7.13 6.07 -37.35
C ALA A 73 7.08 4.67 -37.99
N THR A 74 8.24 4.02 -38.07
CA THR A 74 8.41 2.61 -38.51
C THR A 74 8.57 1.71 -37.26
N PRO A 75 7.82 0.59 -37.17
CA PRO A 75 6.88 -0.01 -38.13
C PRO A 75 5.58 0.79 -38.32
N ARG A 76 4.98 0.57 -39.50
CA ARG A 76 3.82 1.24 -40.08
C ARG A 76 2.53 1.26 -39.23
N GLY A 77 2.50 0.64 -38.05
CA GLY A 77 1.39 0.57 -37.10
C GLY A 77 1.59 1.36 -35.80
N LEU A 78 2.63 2.19 -35.70
CA LEU A 78 2.95 2.92 -34.47
C LEU A 78 2.09 4.16 -34.19
N GLY A 79 1.53 4.75 -35.23
CA GLY A 79 0.69 5.93 -35.14
C GLY A 79 0.30 6.40 -36.54
N PRO A 80 -0.74 7.25 -36.64
CA PRO A 80 -1.05 7.92 -37.89
C PRO A 80 0.09 8.87 -38.27
N TRP A 81 0.09 9.32 -39.53
CA TRP A 81 0.92 10.44 -39.96
C TRP A 81 0.70 11.64 -39.04
N GLN A 82 1.79 12.20 -38.53
CA GLN A 82 1.77 13.40 -37.71
C GLN A 82 2.04 14.59 -38.62
N PRO A 83 1.13 15.58 -38.68
CA PRO A 83 1.33 16.76 -39.48
C PRO A 83 2.36 17.65 -38.81
N LEU A 84 3.29 18.18 -39.60
CA LEU A 84 4.35 19.10 -39.19
C LEU A 84 4.36 20.31 -40.10
N ARG A 85 4.85 21.43 -39.59
CA ARG A 85 5.06 22.65 -40.37
C ARG A 85 6.53 23.03 -40.33
N ILE A 86 7.11 23.18 -41.50
CA ILE A 86 8.52 23.46 -41.68
C ILE A 86 8.68 24.90 -42.14
N TRP A 87 9.55 25.63 -41.45
CA TRP A 87 9.84 27.02 -41.71
C TRP A 87 11.34 27.20 -41.93
N ARG A 88 11.73 28.02 -42.89
CA ARG A 88 13.13 28.30 -43.22
C ARG A 88 13.45 29.76 -42.93
N HIS A 89 14.58 30.05 -42.30
CA HIS A 89 15.03 31.42 -42.11
C HIS A 89 15.46 32.04 -43.46
N ARG A 90 15.14 33.32 -43.70
CA ARG A 90 15.44 33.97 -45.00
C ARG A 90 16.93 34.13 -45.28
N GLN A 91 17.70 34.43 -44.24
CA GLN A 91 19.11 34.86 -44.37
C GLN A 91 20.10 33.88 -43.74
N LEU A 92 19.62 32.94 -42.94
CA LEU A 92 20.46 32.08 -42.11
C LEU A 92 20.18 30.62 -42.47
N PRO A 93 21.18 29.73 -42.40
CA PRO A 93 21.00 28.29 -42.62
C PRO A 93 20.30 27.61 -41.42
N MET A 94 19.18 28.18 -40.99
CA MET A 94 18.38 27.75 -39.85
C MET A 94 17.00 27.29 -40.31
N LEU A 95 16.56 26.16 -39.76
CA LEU A 95 15.26 25.55 -40.01
C LEU A 95 14.47 25.45 -38.70
N ALA A 96 13.18 25.73 -38.76
CA ALA A 96 12.27 25.54 -37.65
C ALA A 96 11.24 24.44 -38.01
N GLN A 97 11.15 23.44 -37.15
CA GLN A 97 10.14 22.39 -37.19
C GLN A 97 9.11 22.63 -36.08
N LEU A 98 7.86 22.81 -36.47
CA LEU A 98 6.75 23.02 -35.56
C LEU A 98 5.80 21.82 -35.59
N GLU A 99 5.63 21.18 -34.43
CA GLU A 99 4.78 20.00 -34.23
C GLU A 99 3.56 20.30 -33.35
N PRO A 100 2.42 19.62 -33.60
CA PRO A 100 1.29 19.60 -32.68
C PRO A 100 1.69 19.25 -31.25
N PRO A 101 0.97 19.74 -30.22
CA PRO A 101 1.26 19.42 -28.83
C PRO A 101 1.36 17.90 -28.58
N PRO A 102 2.55 17.37 -28.24
CA PRO A 102 2.75 15.92 -28.13
C PRO A 102 2.37 15.38 -26.75
N ASP A 103 2.37 16.24 -25.73
CA ASP A 103 2.15 15.88 -24.32
C ASP A 103 0.75 16.30 -23.83
N PRO A 104 -0.11 15.35 -23.42
CA PRO A 104 -1.40 15.67 -22.86
C PRO A 104 -1.35 16.38 -21.50
N ALA A 105 -0.21 16.44 -20.81
CA ALA A 105 -0.07 17.30 -19.63
C ALA A 105 0.07 18.79 -20.02
N ARG A 106 0.52 19.07 -21.25
CA ARG A 106 0.69 20.41 -21.83
C ARG A 106 0.01 20.49 -23.21
N PRO A 107 -1.33 20.34 -23.26
CA PRO A 107 -2.06 20.16 -24.51
C PRO A 107 -2.11 21.41 -25.41
N ASN A 108 -1.56 22.53 -24.96
CA ASN A 108 -1.55 23.79 -25.70
C ASN A 108 -0.15 24.24 -26.10
N LEU A 109 0.89 23.50 -25.68
CA LEU A 109 2.27 23.83 -26.01
C LEU A 109 2.71 22.98 -27.21
N PRO A 110 2.80 23.57 -28.41
CA PRO A 110 3.37 22.87 -29.55
C PRO A 110 4.86 22.61 -29.29
N ARG A 111 5.43 21.65 -30.01
CA ARG A 111 6.87 21.41 -29.96
C ARG A 111 7.53 22.20 -31.09
N LEU A 112 8.44 23.09 -30.73
CA LEU A 112 9.28 23.83 -31.65
C LEU A 112 10.70 23.34 -31.52
N SER A 113 11.29 22.90 -32.62
CA SER A 113 12.70 22.56 -32.71
C SER A 113 13.36 23.41 -33.79
N LEU A 114 14.48 24.05 -33.45
CA LEU A 114 15.30 24.77 -34.41
C LEU A 114 16.53 23.92 -34.74
N PHE A 115 16.96 23.95 -35.99
CA PHE A 115 18.06 23.15 -36.51
C PHE A 115 18.99 24.00 -37.36
N GLY A 116 20.29 23.79 -37.20
CA GLY A 116 21.33 24.12 -38.17
C GLY A 116 22.19 22.90 -38.41
N GLN A 117 22.59 22.63 -39.65
CA GLN A 117 23.45 21.51 -40.00
C GLN A 117 24.77 22.02 -40.55
N VAL A 118 25.91 21.53 -40.04
CA VAL A 118 27.23 21.83 -40.60
C VAL A 118 27.65 20.82 -41.66
N HIS A 119 28.66 21.15 -42.48
CA HIS A 119 29.14 20.32 -43.61
C HIS A 119 29.48 18.87 -43.23
N GLU A 120 29.97 18.65 -42.00
CA GLU A 120 30.32 17.31 -41.50
C GLU A 120 29.11 16.47 -41.06
N GLY A 121 27.89 17.00 -41.17
CA GLY A 121 26.65 16.31 -40.82
C GLY A 121 26.23 16.46 -39.36
N LEU A 122 27.02 17.13 -38.52
CA LEU A 122 26.62 17.54 -37.18
C LEU A 122 25.43 18.50 -37.24
N VAL A 123 24.43 18.26 -36.40
CA VAL A 123 23.26 19.13 -36.26
C VAL A 123 23.32 19.84 -34.91
N VAL A 124 23.19 21.16 -34.93
CA VAL A 124 22.99 22.00 -33.75
C VAL A 124 21.49 22.26 -33.60
N ALA A 125 20.93 21.87 -32.45
CA ALA A 125 19.49 21.98 -32.24
C ALA A 125 19.12 22.55 -30.87
N THR A 126 17.99 23.25 -30.84
CA THR A 126 17.29 23.68 -29.62
C THR A 126 15.85 23.18 -29.65
N THR A 127 15.23 23.01 -28.48
CA THR A 127 13.81 22.60 -28.37
C THR A 127 13.11 23.27 -27.20
N ASN A 128 11.89 23.77 -27.41
CA ASN A 128 11.08 24.36 -26.33
C ASN A 128 10.54 23.34 -25.30
N GLN A 129 10.65 22.04 -25.61
CA GLN A 129 10.27 20.94 -24.72
C GLN A 129 11.50 20.15 -24.29
N PRO A 130 11.44 19.39 -23.16
CA PRO A 130 12.52 18.49 -22.75
C PRO A 130 13.03 17.67 -23.93
N GLY A 131 14.36 17.65 -24.10
CA GLY A 131 15.00 16.87 -25.15
C GLY A 131 14.74 15.37 -25.02
N ALA A 132 15.27 14.59 -25.97
CA ALA A 132 15.22 13.14 -25.86
C ALA A 132 15.80 12.67 -24.50
N PRO A 133 15.25 11.59 -23.90
CA PRO A 133 15.67 11.16 -22.56
C PRO A 133 17.04 10.47 -22.54
N PHE A 134 17.70 10.38 -23.70
CA PHE A 134 19.01 9.79 -23.92
C PHE A 134 20.03 10.90 -24.20
N PRO A 135 21.33 10.68 -23.92
CA PRO A 135 22.35 11.62 -24.37
C PRO A 135 22.30 11.80 -25.88
N ALA A 136 22.56 13.03 -26.31
CA ALA A 136 22.96 13.31 -27.68
C ALA A 136 24.44 12.94 -27.81
N GLU A 137 24.80 12.33 -28.94
CA GLU A 137 26.20 12.09 -29.28
C GLU A 137 26.77 13.39 -29.89
N PRO A 138 27.78 14.04 -29.26
CA PRO A 138 28.22 15.38 -29.65
C PRO A 138 28.74 15.49 -31.08
N ARG A 139 29.12 14.36 -31.70
CA ARG A 139 29.56 14.28 -33.10
C ARG A 139 28.42 14.44 -34.10
N TRP A 140 27.18 14.14 -33.70
CA TRP A 140 26.03 14.09 -34.59
C TRP A 140 24.93 15.08 -34.21
N LEU A 141 24.80 15.35 -32.90
CA LEU A 141 23.81 16.27 -32.37
C LEU A 141 24.41 17.05 -31.20
N ARG A 142 24.51 18.37 -31.36
CA ARG A 142 24.75 19.29 -30.25
C ARG A 142 23.44 19.92 -29.84
N LEU A 143 22.92 19.49 -28.69
CA LEU A 143 21.74 20.10 -28.09
C LEU A 143 22.17 21.38 -27.37
N ALA A 144 21.99 22.52 -28.04
CA ALA A 144 22.35 23.85 -27.55
C ALA A 144 21.52 24.25 -26.31
N GLY A 145 20.28 23.77 -26.23
CA GLY A 145 19.45 23.92 -25.06
C GLY A 145 18.08 23.26 -25.21
N ASP A 146 17.39 23.11 -24.09
CA ASP A 146 16.02 22.64 -24.05
C ASP A 146 15.14 23.47 -23.10
N ALA A 147 13.84 23.20 -23.10
CA ALA A 147 12.89 23.78 -22.14
C ALA A 147 12.61 25.29 -22.27
N TYR A 148 12.75 25.86 -23.47
CA TYR A 148 12.38 27.25 -23.74
C TYR A 148 10.87 27.53 -23.61
N VAL A 149 10.54 28.70 -23.08
CA VAL A 149 9.15 29.17 -22.97
C VAL A 149 8.77 30.15 -24.08
N SER A 150 9.75 30.93 -24.56
CA SER A 150 9.60 31.90 -25.65
C SER A 150 10.31 31.40 -26.90
N VAL A 151 9.71 31.63 -28.08
CA VAL A 151 10.35 31.33 -29.37
C VAL A 151 11.55 32.25 -29.59
N THR A 152 11.45 33.52 -29.19
CA THR A 152 12.54 34.49 -29.28
C THR A 152 13.76 34.06 -28.49
N ALA A 153 13.60 33.66 -27.22
CA ALA A 153 14.72 33.18 -26.40
C ALA A 153 15.36 31.90 -27.00
N GLN A 154 14.53 30.97 -27.51
CA GLN A 154 15.04 29.78 -28.20
C GLN A 154 15.84 30.14 -29.46
N TYR A 155 15.37 31.12 -30.22
CA TYR A 155 16.04 31.60 -31.43
C TYR A 155 17.39 32.25 -31.11
N GLU A 156 17.46 33.09 -30.08
CA GLU A 156 18.70 33.76 -29.65
C GLU A 156 19.76 32.73 -29.23
N ASP A 157 19.38 31.73 -28.45
CA ASP A 157 20.29 30.65 -28.03
C ASP A 157 20.72 29.77 -29.20
N GLN A 158 19.80 29.44 -30.12
CA GLN A 158 20.14 28.71 -31.34
C GLN A 158 21.15 29.51 -32.18
N TRP A 159 20.92 30.81 -32.32
CA TRP A 159 21.78 31.70 -33.08
C TRP A 159 23.17 31.82 -32.46
N ALA A 160 23.25 32.08 -31.15
CA ALA A 160 24.50 32.14 -30.41
C ALA A 160 25.28 30.82 -30.51
N SER A 161 24.58 29.68 -30.47
CA SER A 161 25.21 28.36 -30.64
C SER A 161 25.73 28.12 -32.05
N MET A 162 24.99 28.56 -33.08
CA MET A 162 25.48 28.51 -34.47
C MET A 162 26.68 29.45 -34.68
N GLN A 163 26.71 30.61 -34.01
CA GLN A 163 27.87 31.51 -34.02
C GLN A 163 29.11 30.87 -33.39
N ALA A 164 28.94 30.22 -32.23
CA ALA A 164 30.03 29.55 -31.53
C ALA A 164 30.64 28.39 -32.33
N GLU A 165 29.87 27.77 -33.23
CA GLU A 165 30.30 26.66 -34.08
C GLU A 165 30.91 27.11 -35.42
N GLY A 166 30.81 28.40 -35.76
CA GLY A 166 31.27 28.93 -37.05
C GLY A 166 30.15 28.98 -38.09
N LEU A 167 29.49 30.14 -38.21
CA LEU A 167 28.40 30.36 -39.17
C LEU A 167 28.67 29.94 -40.62
N PRO A 168 29.86 30.18 -41.20
CA PRO A 168 30.15 29.79 -42.59
C PRO A 168 30.09 28.28 -42.84
N ASP A 169 30.23 27.45 -41.80
CA ASP A 169 30.29 26.00 -41.93
C ASP A 169 28.90 25.35 -42.03
N PHE A 170 27.84 26.14 -41.84
CA PHE A 170 26.46 25.67 -41.91
C PHE A 170 25.94 25.57 -43.35
N LEU A 171 25.38 24.41 -43.68
CA LEU A 171 24.80 24.11 -44.98
C LEU A 171 23.46 24.84 -45.16
N PRO A 172 23.22 25.49 -46.31
CA PRO A 172 21.90 26.00 -46.62
C PRO A 172 20.90 24.83 -46.74
N TRP A 173 19.66 25.11 -46.33
CA TRP A 173 18.54 24.19 -46.48
C TRP A 173 17.97 24.31 -47.89
N GLY A 174 17.98 23.19 -48.62
CA GLY A 174 17.54 23.09 -50.01
C GLY A 174 16.02 23.13 -50.18
N ASP A 175 15.52 22.35 -51.13
CA ASP A 175 14.08 22.25 -51.40
C ASP A 175 13.35 21.40 -50.34
N ALA A 176 12.02 21.31 -50.45
CA ALA A 176 11.21 20.56 -49.48
C ALA A 176 11.58 19.07 -49.41
N ALA A 177 11.91 18.43 -50.54
CA ALA A 177 12.26 17.02 -50.56
C ALA A 177 13.63 16.79 -49.92
N GLU A 178 14.60 17.66 -50.19
CA GLU A 178 15.93 17.61 -49.62
C GLU A 178 15.92 17.88 -48.11
N ILE A 179 15.14 18.86 -47.64
CA ILE A 179 14.96 19.14 -46.21
C ILE A 179 14.44 17.90 -45.48
N GLU A 180 13.36 17.29 -45.99
CA GLU A 180 12.76 16.12 -45.34
C GLU A 180 13.67 14.90 -45.39
N ALA A 181 14.45 14.71 -46.47
CA ALA A 181 15.44 13.65 -46.56
C ALA A 181 16.55 13.83 -45.51
N ARG A 182 17.11 15.04 -45.37
CA ARG A 182 18.15 15.36 -44.38
C ARG A 182 17.63 15.19 -42.95
N LEU A 183 16.41 15.66 -42.65
CA LEU A 183 15.78 15.47 -41.34
C LEU A 183 15.49 14.00 -41.04
N ALA A 184 15.01 13.23 -42.03
CA ALA A 184 14.76 11.80 -41.87
C ALA A 184 16.06 11.04 -41.59
N GLU A 185 17.12 11.36 -42.33
CA GLU A 185 18.44 10.79 -42.12
C GLU A 185 18.98 11.11 -40.72
N HIS A 186 18.84 12.37 -40.26
CA HIS A 186 19.21 12.78 -38.91
C HIS A 186 18.44 11.99 -37.84
N GLU A 187 17.11 11.95 -37.90
CA GLU A 187 16.28 11.24 -36.93
C GLU A 187 16.57 9.73 -36.89
N ASN A 188 16.74 9.12 -38.06
CA ASN A 188 17.12 7.70 -38.17
C ASN A 188 18.51 7.43 -37.59
N ARG A 189 19.49 8.31 -37.82
CA ARG A 189 20.82 8.21 -37.19
C ARG A 189 20.76 8.31 -35.68
N VAL A 190 19.97 9.22 -35.12
CA VAL A 190 19.79 9.35 -33.66
C VAL A 190 19.16 8.07 -33.09
N LEU A 191 18.13 7.53 -33.76
CA LEU A 191 17.50 6.27 -33.36
C LEU A 191 18.45 5.07 -33.43
N GLU A 192 19.31 5.02 -34.44
CA GLU A 192 20.33 3.98 -34.59
C GLU A 192 21.43 4.11 -33.54
N MET A 193 21.86 5.34 -33.23
CA MET A 193 22.86 5.61 -32.20
C MET A 193 22.38 5.14 -30.83
N TRP A 194 21.13 5.41 -30.45
CA TRP A 194 20.58 4.89 -29.19
C TRP A 194 20.67 3.37 -29.11
N ARG A 195 20.52 2.68 -30.24
CA ARG A 195 20.66 1.23 -30.33
C ARG A 195 22.12 0.78 -30.24
N SER A 196 23.01 1.38 -31.03
CA SER A 196 24.42 0.98 -31.12
C SER A 196 25.19 1.23 -29.82
N GLU A 197 24.88 2.29 -29.08
CA GLU A 197 25.45 2.60 -27.75
C GLU A 197 24.81 1.80 -26.59
N GLY A 198 23.82 0.96 -26.91
CA GLY A 198 23.12 0.12 -25.94
C GLY A 198 22.18 0.88 -25.01
N TRP A 199 21.78 2.11 -25.32
CA TRP A 199 20.69 2.83 -24.62
C TRP A 199 19.34 2.16 -24.86
N CYS A 200 19.13 1.71 -26.09
CA CYS A 200 17.95 1.00 -26.54
C CYS A 200 18.29 -0.41 -27.03
N ARG A 201 17.29 -1.29 -26.98
CA ARG A 201 17.32 -2.62 -27.58
C ARG A 201 16.02 -2.88 -28.34
N LEU A 202 16.04 -3.82 -29.28
CA LEU A 202 14.85 -4.25 -30.00
C LEU A 202 13.90 -5.09 -29.11
N ASP A 203 12.60 -4.84 -29.22
CA ASP A 203 11.48 -5.56 -28.60
C ASP A 203 10.39 -5.75 -29.68
N GLY A 204 10.56 -6.78 -30.50
CA GLY A 204 9.84 -6.92 -31.77
C GLY A 204 10.29 -5.85 -32.76
N ASP A 205 9.34 -5.18 -33.40
CA ASP A 205 9.61 -4.11 -34.37
C ASP A 205 9.93 -2.75 -33.72
N MET A 206 10.03 -2.70 -32.39
CA MET A 206 10.16 -1.48 -31.59
C MET A 206 11.49 -1.40 -30.85
N GLN A 207 11.90 -0.18 -30.52
CA GLN A 207 12.99 0.07 -29.58
C GLN A 207 12.47 0.30 -28.16
N CYS A 208 13.17 -0.21 -27.16
CA CYS A 208 12.87 0.00 -25.74
C CYS A 208 14.15 0.26 -24.94
N VAL A 209 14.03 0.96 -23.81
CA VAL A 209 15.17 1.24 -22.94
C VAL A 209 15.82 -0.07 -22.49
N SER A 210 17.14 -0.16 -22.62
CA SER A 210 17.92 -1.26 -22.08
C SER A 210 17.81 -1.30 -20.55
N PRO A 211 17.55 -2.48 -19.93
CA PRO A 211 17.36 -2.58 -18.48
C PRO A 211 18.50 -1.97 -17.65
N ARG A 212 19.76 -2.13 -18.12
CA ARG A 212 20.97 -1.57 -17.48
C ARG A 212 21.01 -0.03 -17.48
N ARG A 213 20.30 0.61 -18.41
CA ARG A 213 20.27 2.08 -18.58
C ARG A 213 19.03 2.73 -17.97
N LEU A 214 18.06 1.94 -17.47
CA LEU A 214 16.82 2.47 -16.88
C LEU A 214 17.04 3.51 -15.77
N PRO A 215 17.95 3.31 -14.79
CA PRO A 215 18.18 4.31 -13.75
C PRO A 215 18.73 5.62 -14.33
N ALA A 216 19.66 5.54 -15.29
CA ALA A 216 20.25 6.72 -15.94
C ALA A 216 19.19 7.50 -16.74
N VAL A 217 18.34 6.80 -17.49
CA VAL A 217 17.24 7.42 -18.24
C VAL A 217 16.21 8.06 -17.31
N LEU A 218 15.87 7.40 -16.18
CA LEU A 218 14.98 7.97 -15.18
C LEU A 218 15.55 9.27 -14.59
N MET A 219 16.82 9.27 -14.19
CA MET A 219 17.46 10.46 -13.63
C MET A 219 17.52 11.61 -14.64
N ARG A 220 17.83 11.32 -15.90
CA ARG A 220 17.81 12.31 -17.00
C ARG A 220 16.42 12.88 -17.22
N GLN A 221 15.38 12.04 -17.25
CA GLN A 221 14.00 12.54 -17.37
C GLN A 221 13.60 13.41 -16.17
N LEU A 222 13.95 13.03 -14.95
CA LEU A 222 13.66 13.84 -13.77
C LEU A 222 14.39 15.19 -13.82
N ALA A 223 15.65 15.21 -14.25
CA ALA A 223 16.41 16.45 -14.44
C ALA A 223 15.78 17.34 -15.52
N ALA A 224 15.44 16.79 -16.68
CA ALA A 224 14.82 17.52 -17.78
C ALA A 224 13.44 18.07 -17.40
N LEU A 225 12.63 17.29 -16.68
CA LEU A 225 11.34 17.73 -16.14
C LEU A 225 11.51 18.87 -15.13
N ARG A 226 12.52 18.80 -14.24
CA ARG A 226 12.80 19.88 -13.27
C ARG A 226 13.20 21.19 -13.97
N ARG A 227 14.07 21.11 -14.98
CA ARG A 227 14.46 22.29 -15.79
C ARG A 227 13.25 22.90 -16.48
N PHE A 228 12.43 22.06 -17.10
CA PHE A 228 11.21 22.51 -17.77
C PHE A 228 10.16 23.10 -16.83
N GLU A 229 9.98 22.52 -15.64
CA GLU A 229 9.12 23.10 -14.61
C GLU A 229 9.66 24.43 -14.08
N ALA A 230 10.98 24.59 -13.96
CA ALA A 230 11.60 25.85 -13.57
C ALA A 230 11.38 26.94 -14.64
N ALA A 231 11.67 26.64 -15.90
CA ALA A 231 11.44 27.55 -17.02
C ALA A 231 9.96 27.99 -17.10
N LEU A 232 9.02 27.04 -16.92
CA LEU A 232 7.59 27.36 -16.91
C LEU A 232 7.15 28.21 -15.71
N ARG A 233 7.89 28.28 -14.60
CA ARG A 233 7.56 29.18 -13.47
C ARG A 233 7.93 30.63 -13.79
N GLU A 234 8.93 30.81 -14.64
CA GLU A 234 9.40 32.13 -15.11
C GLU A 234 8.58 32.63 -16.30
N ALA A 235 7.74 31.76 -16.89
CA ALA A 235 6.85 32.08 -17.99
C ALA A 235 5.82 33.16 -17.64
N GLU A 236 5.47 33.99 -18.63
CA GLU A 236 4.35 34.92 -18.51
C GLU A 236 3.05 34.19 -18.10
N PRO A 237 2.18 34.78 -17.27
CA PRO A 237 0.96 34.13 -16.77
C PRO A 237 0.02 33.58 -17.86
N ASN A 238 0.05 34.18 -19.05
CA ASN A 238 -0.80 33.83 -20.19
C ASN A 238 -0.12 32.89 -21.21
N ALA A 239 1.11 32.44 -20.95
CA ALA A 239 1.85 31.56 -21.84
C ALA A 239 1.08 30.27 -22.14
N ALA A 240 1.19 29.78 -23.38
CA ALA A 240 0.47 28.59 -23.85
C ALA A 240 0.76 27.36 -22.98
N GLY A 241 1.99 27.22 -22.47
CA GLY A 241 2.41 26.14 -21.57
C GLY A 241 1.70 26.14 -20.21
N LEU A 242 1.17 27.28 -19.74
CA LEU A 242 0.44 27.39 -18.47
C LEU A 242 -1.06 27.12 -18.61
N LYS A 243 -1.62 27.30 -19.82
CA LYS A 243 -3.04 27.08 -20.11
C LYS A 243 -3.37 25.59 -19.97
N ARG A 244 -4.29 25.27 -19.05
CA ARG A 244 -4.77 23.89 -18.79
C ARG A 244 -6.08 23.54 -19.48
N ASN A 245 -6.84 24.54 -19.94
CA ASN A 245 -8.04 24.32 -20.74
C ASN A 245 -7.62 23.83 -22.12
N THR A 246 -8.33 22.84 -22.65
CA THR A 246 -8.04 22.29 -23.98
C THR A 246 -9.31 22.36 -24.81
N PRO A 247 -9.27 22.89 -26.04
CA PRO A 247 -10.41 22.79 -26.95
C PRO A 247 -10.83 21.33 -27.16
N LEU A 248 -12.13 21.09 -27.23
CA LEU A 248 -12.71 19.75 -27.34
C LEU A 248 -12.10 18.94 -28.51
N GLU A 249 -11.96 19.56 -29.68
CA GLU A 249 -11.41 18.90 -30.87
C GLU A 249 -9.96 18.46 -30.66
N ARG A 250 -9.16 19.24 -29.94
CA ARG A 250 -7.80 18.86 -29.56
C ARG A 250 -7.77 17.70 -28.58
N ALA A 251 -8.64 17.72 -27.57
CA ALA A 251 -8.77 16.62 -26.63
C ALA A 251 -9.15 15.30 -27.32
N VAL A 252 -10.06 15.35 -28.30
CA VAL A 252 -10.46 14.20 -29.12
C VAL A 252 -9.31 13.74 -30.00
N ALA A 253 -8.62 14.64 -30.70
CA ALA A 253 -7.49 14.31 -31.56
C ALA A 253 -6.36 13.62 -30.76
N MET A 254 -6.00 14.18 -29.60
CA MET A 254 -5.00 13.58 -28.70
C MET A 254 -5.45 12.22 -28.15
N PHE A 255 -6.74 12.03 -27.89
CA PHE A 255 -7.28 10.73 -27.48
C PHE A 255 -7.16 9.68 -28.58
N VAL A 256 -7.51 10.03 -29.82
CA VAL A 256 -7.39 9.15 -30.98
C VAL A 256 -5.92 8.80 -31.22
N ALA A 257 -5.03 9.79 -31.19
CA ALA A 257 -3.59 9.57 -31.31
C ALA A 257 -3.05 8.64 -30.21
N ALA A 258 -3.43 8.87 -28.94
CA ALA A 258 -3.04 8.01 -27.81
C ALA A 258 -3.60 6.59 -27.92
N LYS A 259 -4.74 6.40 -28.59
CA LYS A 259 -5.34 5.08 -28.85
C LYS A 259 -4.70 4.34 -30.02
N ALA A 260 -4.21 5.06 -31.01
CA ALA A 260 -3.49 4.51 -32.15
C ALA A 260 -2.09 4.03 -31.76
N ARG A 261 -1.47 4.64 -30.74
CA ARG A 261 -0.18 4.19 -30.22
C ARG A 261 -0.30 2.76 -29.65
N PRO A 262 0.54 1.80 -30.11
CA PRO A 262 0.54 0.46 -29.57
C PRO A 262 0.86 0.50 -28.08
N LYS A 263 0.00 -0.14 -27.26
CA LYS A 263 0.24 -0.27 -25.83
C LYS A 263 1.34 -1.31 -25.63
N ALA A 264 2.56 -0.84 -25.44
CA ALA A 264 3.70 -1.68 -25.14
C ALA A 264 3.52 -2.36 -23.79
N ALA A 265 3.81 -3.65 -23.74
CA ALA A 265 3.91 -4.37 -22.49
C ALA A 265 5.36 -4.38 -22.02
N ALA A 266 5.59 -4.17 -20.73
CA ALA A 266 6.94 -4.23 -20.16
C ALA A 266 7.61 -5.58 -20.48
N ILE A 267 8.93 -5.56 -20.53
CA ILE A 267 9.75 -6.72 -20.89
C ILE A 267 9.68 -7.72 -19.73
N ALA A 268 9.51 -9.01 -20.01
CA ALA A 268 9.34 -10.05 -18.99
C ALA A 268 10.36 -10.01 -17.82
N PRO A 269 11.70 -9.98 -18.04
CA PRO A 269 12.66 -9.91 -16.94
C PRO A 269 12.49 -8.68 -16.07
N LEU A 270 12.11 -7.53 -16.65
CA LEU A 270 11.85 -6.34 -15.86
C LEU A 270 10.54 -6.43 -15.08
N GLN A 271 9.49 -7.02 -15.67
CA GLN A 271 8.25 -7.28 -14.93
C GLN A 271 8.52 -8.16 -13.71
N TRP A 272 9.36 -9.19 -13.85
CA TRP A 272 9.81 -10.03 -12.75
C TRP A 272 10.68 -9.28 -11.75
N ALA A 273 11.60 -8.42 -12.20
CA ALA A 273 12.43 -7.61 -11.30
C ALA A 273 11.60 -6.60 -10.49
N LEU A 274 10.62 -5.92 -11.12
CA LEU A 274 9.72 -5.00 -10.43
C LEU A 274 8.77 -5.73 -9.48
N PHE A 275 8.28 -6.91 -9.88
CA PHE A 275 7.48 -7.77 -9.02
C PHE A 275 8.29 -8.24 -7.81
N GLY A 276 9.44 -8.87 -8.05
CA GLY A 276 10.34 -9.38 -7.02
C GLY A 276 10.84 -8.27 -6.09
N GLY A 277 11.19 -7.09 -6.63
CA GLY A 277 11.58 -5.92 -5.84
C GLY A 277 10.45 -5.41 -4.95
N GLY A 278 9.20 -5.37 -5.45
CA GLY A 278 8.06 -4.98 -4.63
C GLY A 278 7.67 -6.03 -3.58
N VAL A 279 7.79 -7.33 -3.89
CA VAL A 279 7.64 -8.42 -2.91
C VAL A 279 8.71 -8.30 -1.83
N LEU A 280 9.98 -8.17 -2.20
CA LEU A 280 11.10 -8.02 -1.27
C LEU A 280 10.93 -6.80 -0.35
N LEU A 281 10.49 -5.67 -0.91
CA LEU A 281 10.18 -4.46 -0.13
C LEU A 281 9.08 -4.74 0.90
N GLY A 282 8.01 -5.41 0.50
CA GLY A 282 6.92 -5.80 1.42
C GLY A 282 7.38 -6.77 2.51
N LEU A 283 8.19 -7.76 2.15
CA LEU A 283 8.79 -8.70 3.10
C LEU A 283 9.73 -8.00 4.09
N LEU A 284 10.51 -7.02 3.62
CA LEU A 284 11.37 -6.21 4.48
C LEU A 284 10.54 -5.41 5.50
N CYS A 285 9.46 -4.76 5.05
CA CYS A 285 8.55 -4.05 5.96
C CYS A 285 7.94 -4.99 7.01
N VAL A 286 7.54 -6.20 6.62
CA VAL A 286 6.99 -7.22 7.54
C VAL A 286 8.07 -7.74 8.48
N ALA A 287 9.29 -7.98 8.00
CA ALA A 287 10.40 -8.41 8.84
C ALA A 287 10.77 -7.36 9.89
N LEU A 288 10.75 -6.08 9.53
CA LEU A 288 11.04 -4.96 10.43
C LEU A 288 9.93 -4.72 11.48
N THR A 289 8.69 -5.12 11.18
CA THR A 289 7.51 -4.86 12.06
C THR A 289 7.10 -6.07 12.90
N TRP A 290 7.16 -7.28 12.33
CA TRP A 290 6.69 -8.53 12.94
C TRP A 290 7.76 -9.64 13.00
N GLY A 291 8.97 -9.39 12.49
CA GLY A 291 10.08 -10.34 12.50
C GLY A 291 10.15 -11.25 11.27
N ALA A 292 11.30 -11.90 11.10
CA ALA A 292 11.62 -12.67 9.90
C ALA A 292 10.71 -13.89 9.67
N SER A 293 10.20 -14.53 10.73
CA SER A 293 9.28 -15.67 10.64
C SER A 293 7.99 -15.30 9.91
N HIS A 294 7.38 -14.16 10.27
CA HIS A 294 6.17 -13.64 9.63
C HIS A 294 6.41 -13.25 8.17
N ALA A 295 7.61 -12.75 7.83
CA ALA A 295 7.98 -12.47 6.46
C ALA A 295 8.02 -13.76 5.62
N TRP A 296 8.61 -14.84 6.12
CA TRP A 296 8.61 -16.13 5.42
C TRP A 296 7.20 -16.71 5.26
N MET A 297 6.35 -16.62 6.29
CA MET A 297 4.94 -17.03 6.20
C MET A 297 4.20 -16.22 5.13
N LEU A 298 4.39 -14.90 5.10
CA LEU A 298 3.79 -14.04 4.09
C LEU A 298 4.30 -14.37 2.69
N LEU A 299 5.58 -14.68 2.52
CA LEU A 299 6.12 -15.13 1.23
C LEU A 299 5.41 -16.41 0.76
N ALA A 300 5.22 -17.39 1.64
CA ALA A 300 4.50 -18.62 1.31
C ALA A 300 3.05 -18.33 0.87
N VAL A 301 2.36 -17.44 1.59
CA VAL A 301 0.99 -17.00 1.28
C VAL A 301 0.93 -16.30 -0.08
N LEU A 302 1.86 -15.38 -0.35
CA LEU A 302 1.95 -14.67 -1.62
C LEU A 302 2.29 -15.60 -2.78
N ALA A 303 3.21 -16.55 -2.58
CA ALA A 303 3.59 -17.56 -3.57
C ALA A 303 2.38 -18.43 -3.96
N LEU A 304 1.60 -18.89 -2.98
CA LEU A 304 0.38 -19.66 -3.23
C LEU A 304 -0.67 -18.81 -3.98
N HIS A 305 -0.92 -17.58 -3.52
CA HIS A 305 -1.89 -16.67 -4.12
C HIS A 305 -1.56 -16.33 -5.58
N HIS A 306 -0.32 -15.87 -5.83
CA HIS A 306 0.10 -15.47 -7.16
C HIS A 306 0.34 -16.68 -8.07
N GLY A 307 0.87 -17.78 -7.53
CA GLY A 307 1.10 -19.03 -8.25
C GLY A 307 -0.20 -19.64 -8.79
N ALA A 308 -1.25 -19.69 -7.98
CA ALA A 308 -2.55 -20.21 -8.42
C ALA A 308 -3.22 -19.32 -9.48
N ARG A 309 -3.11 -17.99 -9.34
CA ARG A 309 -3.56 -17.05 -10.39
C ARG A 309 -2.77 -17.24 -11.68
N TYR A 310 -1.45 -17.44 -11.60
CA TYR A 310 -0.60 -17.68 -12.76
C TYR A 310 -0.94 -19.01 -13.46
N ALA A 311 -1.10 -20.09 -12.70
CA ALA A 311 -1.54 -21.39 -13.24
C ALA A 311 -2.87 -21.25 -14.01
N THR A 312 -3.81 -20.48 -13.48
CA THR A 312 -5.11 -20.23 -14.14
C THR A 312 -4.99 -19.40 -15.42
N LEU A 313 -4.03 -18.46 -15.50
CA LEU A 313 -3.75 -17.75 -16.75
C LEU A 313 -3.17 -18.69 -17.80
N TRP A 314 -2.32 -19.62 -17.37
CA TRP A 314 -1.72 -20.62 -18.23
C TRP A 314 -2.77 -21.56 -18.81
N THR A 315 -3.66 -22.11 -17.98
CA THR A 315 -4.74 -23.01 -18.43
C THR A 315 -5.73 -22.34 -19.38
N PHE A 316 -5.98 -21.02 -19.26
CA PHE A 316 -6.85 -20.29 -20.18
C PHE A 316 -6.16 -19.79 -21.46
N GLY A 317 -4.89 -20.12 -21.69
CA GLY A 317 -4.13 -19.61 -22.84
C GLY A 317 -3.86 -18.11 -22.78
N LEU A 318 -4.02 -17.50 -21.59
CA LEU A 318 -3.80 -16.08 -21.31
C LEU A 318 -2.37 -15.83 -20.79
N HIS A 319 -1.48 -16.80 -20.86
CA HIS A 319 -0.07 -16.65 -20.46
C HIS A 319 0.70 -15.66 -21.34
N ARG A 320 0.29 -15.47 -22.61
CA ARG A 320 0.91 -14.50 -23.53
C ARG A 320 0.50 -13.06 -23.25
N THR A 321 -0.62 -12.84 -22.53
CA THR A 321 -0.96 -11.51 -22.04
C THR A 321 -0.07 -11.20 -20.84
N ARG A 322 1.09 -10.62 -21.13
CA ARG A 322 2.11 -10.17 -20.17
C ARG A 322 1.43 -9.52 -18.95
N VAL A 323 1.38 -10.27 -17.85
CA VAL A 323 0.74 -9.86 -16.61
C VAL A 323 1.53 -8.67 -16.10
N SER A 324 0.88 -7.52 -15.94
CA SER A 324 1.46 -6.46 -15.11
C SER A 324 1.44 -6.95 -13.66
N MET A 325 2.43 -7.77 -13.30
CA MET A 325 2.70 -8.22 -11.93
C MET A 325 3.29 -7.05 -11.15
N SER A 326 2.49 -6.01 -10.92
CA SER A 326 2.86 -4.96 -9.97
C SER A 326 2.18 -5.31 -8.65
N PRO A 327 2.95 -5.56 -7.56
CA PRO A 327 2.38 -5.81 -6.24
C PRO A 327 1.60 -4.60 -5.71
N LEU A 328 1.80 -3.41 -6.30
CA LEU A 328 1.13 -2.15 -5.96
C LEU A 328 -0.07 -1.82 -6.87
N GLY A 329 -0.56 -2.77 -7.66
CA GLY A 329 -1.80 -2.57 -8.43
C GLY A 329 -1.74 -1.41 -9.43
N GLY A 330 -0.59 -1.22 -10.07
CA GLY A 330 -0.44 -0.20 -11.11
C GLY A 330 -1.45 -0.38 -12.26
N PRO A 331 -1.79 0.70 -12.99
CA PRO A 331 -2.71 0.67 -14.13
C PRO A 331 -2.07 0.00 -15.36
N GLY A 332 -1.61 -1.24 -15.22
CA GLY A 332 -1.08 -2.07 -16.28
C GLY A 332 -2.11 -3.11 -16.68
N LEU A 333 -2.34 -3.21 -17.98
CA LEU A 333 -3.22 -4.16 -18.69
C LEU A 333 -3.50 -5.45 -17.90
N ASP A 334 -4.63 -5.50 -17.19
CA ASP A 334 -5.12 -6.72 -16.57
C ASP A 334 -5.54 -7.69 -17.70
N PRO A 335 -4.88 -8.87 -17.87
CA PRO A 335 -5.30 -9.89 -18.82
C PRO A 335 -6.78 -10.24 -18.71
N ALA A 336 -7.29 -10.21 -17.47
CA ALA A 336 -8.69 -10.47 -17.17
C ALA A 336 -9.61 -9.47 -17.91
N SER A 337 -9.15 -8.25 -18.14
CA SER A 337 -9.95 -7.21 -18.78
C SER A 337 -10.42 -7.61 -20.20
N ARG A 338 -9.65 -8.44 -20.91
CA ARG A 338 -10.02 -8.98 -22.23
C ARG A 338 -10.82 -10.28 -22.16
N ALA A 339 -10.77 -10.99 -21.03
CA ALA A 339 -11.46 -12.24 -20.84
C ALA A 339 -12.98 -12.05 -20.66
N GLY A 340 -13.76 -13.06 -21.07
CA GLY A 340 -15.21 -13.09 -20.83
C GLY A 340 -15.55 -13.10 -19.33
N PRO A 341 -16.80 -12.78 -18.95
CA PRO A 341 -17.20 -12.63 -17.54
C PRO A 341 -16.86 -13.85 -16.66
N ARG A 342 -17.06 -15.07 -17.17
CA ARG A 342 -16.76 -16.32 -16.44
C ARG A 342 -15.27 -16.50 -16.20
N ARG A 343 -14.45 -16.33 -17.23
CA ARG A 343 -12.98 -16.43 -17.12
C ARG A 343 -12.43 -15.37 -16.16
N ARG A 344 -13.01 -14.16 -16.14
CA ARG A 344 -12.68 -13.13 -15.15
C ARG A 344 -13.01 -13.53 -13.72
N ALA A 345 -14.20 -14.08 -13.50
CA ALA A 345 -14.61 -14.56 -12.17
C ALA A 345 -13.68 -15.68 -11.67
N LEU A 346 -13.39 -16.66 -12.53
CA LEU A 346 -12.45 -17.74 -12.21
C LEU A 346 -11.04 -17.21 -11.93
N LEU A 347 -10.54 -16.29 -12.74
CA LEU A 347 -9.22 -15.70 -12.53
C LEU A 347 -9.16 -14.84 -11.25
N ALA A 348 -10.26 -14.18 -10.88
CA ALA A 348 -10.37 -13.45 -9.62
C ALA A 348 -10.44 -14.38 -8.41
N LEU A 349 -11.03 -15.57 -8.54
CA LEU A 349 -11.08 -16.59 -7.48
C LEU A 349 -9.77 -17.36 -7.35
N ALA A 350 -9.05 -17.57 -8.45
CA ALA A 350 -7.84 -18.38 -8.49
C ALA A 350 -6.70 -17.82 -7.62
N GLY A 351 -6.68 -16.52 -7.34
CA GLY A 351 -5.74 -15.94 -6.38
C GLY A 351 -6.07 -16.33 -4.93
N PRO A 352 -7.17 -15.79 -4.36
CA PRO A 352 -7.50 -15.99 -2.96
C PRO A 352 -8.03 -17.38 -2.61
N GLY A 353 -8.72 -18.06 -3.54
CA GLY A 353 -9.45 -19.29 -3.28
C GLY A 353 -8.60 -20.43 -2.69
N PRO A 354 -7.48 -20.81 -3.34
CA PRO A 354 -6.61 -21.87 -2.82
C PRO A 354 -6.02 -21.54 -1.44
N GLY A 355 -5.63 -20.28 -1.22
CA GLY A 355 -5.12 -19.86 0.08
C GLY A 355 -6.16 -19.94 1.20
N LEU A 356 -7.41 -19.57 0.91
CA LEU A 356 -8.50 -19.71 1.87
C LEU A 356 -8.82 -21.17 2.20
N LEU A 357 -8.82 -22.05 1.19
CA LEU A 357 -9.06 -23.47 1.38
C LEU A 357 -7.95 -24.12 2.22
N VAL A 358 -6.68 -23.88 1.87
CA VAL A 358 -5.55 -24.40 2.64
C VAL A 358 -5.52 -23.82 4.04
N GLY A 359 -5.78 -22.51 4.20
CA GLY A 359 -5.85 -21.87 5.51
C GLY A 359 -6.94 -22.46 6.40
N ALA A 360 -8.13 -22.72 5.86
CA ALA A 360 -9.23 -23.33 6.62
C ALA A 360 -8.93 -24.78 7.04
N VAL A 361 -8.30 -25.56 6.16
CA VAL A 361 -7.88 -26.94 6.46
C VAL A 361 -6.80 -26.94 7.55
N LEU A 362 -5.78 -26.10 7.43
CA LEU A 362 -4.73 -25.99 8.44
C LEU A 362 -5.29 -25.51 9.78
N TRP A 363 -6.23 -24.55 9.76
CA TRP A 363 -6.88 -24.08 10.97
C TRP A 363 -7.64 -25.18 11.71
N ALA A 364 -8.28 -26.10 10.98
CA ALA A 364 -9.09 -27.17 11.57
C ALA A 364 -8.28 -28.37 12.06
N LEU A 365 -7.06 -28.58 11.54
CA LEU A 365 -6.28 -29.81 11.75
C LEU A 365 -5.04 -29.62 12.62
N VAL A 366 -4.68 -28.39 12.95
CA VAL A 366 -3.40 -28.06 13.59
C VAL A 366 -3.62 -27.52 15.00
N ASP A 367 -2.76 -27.93 15.93
CA ASP A 367 -2.79 -27.49 17.33
C ASP A 367 -2.59 -25.98 17.52
N ASP A 368 -3.23 -25.47 18.57
CA ASP A 368 -3.15 -24.09 19.00
C ASP A 368 -1.71 -23.68 19.33
N GLY A 369 -1.29 -22.50 18.85
CA GLY A 369 0.03 -21.90 19.10
C GLY A 369 1.13 -22.29 18.12
N SER A 370 0.93 -23.30 17.27
CA SER A 370 1.96 -23.76 16.32
C SER A 370 2.26 -22.77 15.18
N ALA A 371 3.46 -22.86 14.59
CA ALA A 371 3.83 -22.08 13.41
C ALA A 371 2.91 -22.34 12.20
N LEU A 372 2.36 -23.56 12.09
CA LEU A 372 1.39 -23.92 11.06
C LEU A 372 0.03 -23.25 11.29
N GLN A 373 -0.39 -23.09 12.55
CA GLN A 373 -1.58 -22.31 12.87
C GLN A 373 -1.38 -20.82 12.54
N GLN A 374 -0.20 -20.27 12.81
CA GLN A 374 0.15 -18.88 12.41
C GLN A 374 0.14 -18.72 10.88
N LEU A 375 0.63 -19.71 10.11
CA LEU A 375 0.55 -19.72 8.65
C LEU A 375 -0.91 -19.82 8.16
N ALA A 376 -1.73 -20.68 8.79
CA ALA A 376 -3.17 -20.79 8.52
C ALA A 376 -3.85 -19.43 8.68
N TRP A 377 -3.46 -18.70 9.73
CA TRP A 377 -3.88 -17.33 10.02
C TRP A 377 -3.57 -16.37 8.88
N TRP A 378 -2.31 -16.31 8.43
CA TRP A 378 -1.91 -15.45 7.32
C TRP A 378 -2.61 -15.80 6.00
N LEU A 379 -2.79 -17.09 5.74
CA LEU A 379 -3.52 -17.58 4.57
C LEU A 379 -4.97 -17.09 4.60
N LEU A 380 -5.66 -17.18 5.74
CA LEU A 380 -7.04 -16.73 5.87
C LEU A 380 -7.17 -15.21 5.75
N ILE A 381 -6.31 -14.44 6.44
CA ILE A 381 -6.39 -12.98 6.42
C ILE A 381 -6.05 -12.40 5.05
N VAL A 382 -4.88 -12.72 4.51
CA VAL A 382 -4.40 -12.05 3.28
C VAL A 382 -5.33 -12.37 2.12
N ASN A 383 -5.72 -13.64 1.99
CA ASN A 383 -6.62 -14.05 0.93
C ASN A 383 -8.06 -13.59 1.17
N GLY A 384 -8.52 -13.54 2.43
CA GLY A 384 -9.82 -13.01 2.82
C GLY A 384 -9.95 -11.52 2.51
N LEU A 385 -8.93 -10.73 2.86
CA LEU A 385 -8.85 -9.31 2.50
C LEU A 385 -8.87 -9.14 0.98
N CYS A 386 -8.08 -9.92 0.24
CA CYS A 386 -8.07 -9.90 -1.23
C CYS A 386 -9.43 -10.26 -1.84
N TRP A 387 -10.28 -10.97 -1.11
CA TRP A 387 -11.64 -11.29 -1.54
C TRP A 387 -12.65 -10.19 -1.29
N LEU A 388 -12.33 -9.17 -0.48
CA LEU A 388 -13.24 -8.05 -0.24
C LEU A 388 -13.58 -7.32 -1.55
N PRO A 389 -14.82 -6.80 -1.67
CA PRO A 389 -15.30 -6.17 -2.90
C PRO A 389 -14.67 -4.81 -3.17
N LEU A 390 -13.54 -4.49 -2.56
CA LEU A 390 -12.92 -3.18 -2.61
C LEU A 390 -12.16 -2.98 -3.92
N PRO A 391 -12.15 -1.75 -4.47
CA PRO A 391 -11.36 -1.43 -5.64
C PRO A 391 -9.90 -1.91 -5.49
N SER A 392 -9.29 -2.35 -6.59
CA SER A 392 -7.95 -2.99 -6.67
C SER A 392 -7.79 -4.40 -6.06
N LEU A 393 -8.76 -4.90 -5.29
CA LEU A 393 -8.73 -6.27 -4.77
C LEU A 393 -9.45 -7.24 -5.73
N ALA A 394 -9.14 -8.53 -5.62
CA ALA A 394 -9.70 -9.56 -6.49
C ALA A 394 -11.24 -9.63 -6.38
N GLY A 395 -11.78 -9.38 -5.18
CA GLY A 395 -13.22 -9.30 -4.93
C GLY A 395 -13.95 -8.27 -5.79
N ALA A 396 -13.36 -7.10 -6.07
CA ALA A 396 -13.99 -6.12 -6.96
C ALA A 396 -14.08 -6.60 -8.41
N HIS A 397 -13.12 -7.39 -8.88
CA HIS A 397 -13.15 -7.98 -10.23
C HIS A 397 -14.21 -9.08 -10.33
N LEU A 398 -14.37 -9.87 -9.27
CA LEU A 398 -15.44 -10.86 -9.15
C LEU A 398 -16.81 -10.16 -9.12
N LEU A 399 -16.98 -9.14 -8.28
CA LEU A 399 -18.21 -8.36 -8.20
C LEU A 399 -18.55 -7.70 -9.55
N ALA A 400 -17.56 -7.14 -10.25
CA ALA A 400 -17.75 -6.56 -11.58
C ALA A 400 -18.03 -7.58 -12.68
N ALA A 401 -17.63 -8.84 -12.49
CA ALA A 401 -17.98 -9.94 -13.40
C ALA A 401 -19.42 -10.42 -13.18
N VAL A 402 -19.89 -10.41 -11.93
CA VAL A 402 -21.20 -10.91 -11.50
C VAL A 402 -22.30 -9.86 -11.65
N LEU A 403 -22.06 -8.63 -11.18
CA LEU A 403 -23.04 -7.55 -11.25
C LEU A 403 -22.96 -6.77 -12.57
N PRO A 404 -24.10 -6.54 -13.24
CA PRO A 404 -24.14 -5.70 -14.42
C PRO A 404 -23.65 -4.27 -14.14
N SER A 405 -22.90 -3.68 -15.06
CA SER A 405 -22.52 -2.25 -15.02
C SER A 405 -23.72 -1.31 -14.87
N ARG A 406 -24.90 -1.72 -15.32
CA ARG A 406 -26.17 -1.00 -15.18
C ARG A 406 -26.69 -0.92 -13.73
N ARG A 407 -26.18 -1.75 -12.82
CA ARG A 407 -26.57 -1.82 -11.40
C ARG A 407 -25.48 -1.23 -10.48
N ALA A 408 -24.84 -0.17 -10.96
CA ALA A 408 -23.87 0.67 -10.27
C ALA A 408 -24.14 0.92 -8.77
N ARG A 409 -25.41 1.18 -8.39
CA ARG A 409 -25.83 1.43 -7.01
C ARG A 409 -25.58 0.23 -6.09
N TRP A 410 -25.82 -0.99 -6.56
CA TRP A 410 -25.62 -2.21 -5.80
C TRP A 410 -24.14 -2.51 -5.57
N ARG A 411 -23.32 -2.24 -6.59
CA ARG A 411 -21.87 -2.33 -6.45
C ARG A 411 -21.36 -1.34 -5.38
N TRP A 412 -21.81 -0.09 -5.43
CA TRP A 412 -21.48 0.90 -4.42
C TRP A 412 -21.94 0.48 -3.02
N ALA A 413 -23.16 -0.02 -2.87
CA ALA A 413 -23.67 -0.48 -1.57
C ALA A 413 -22.83 -1.62 -0.98
N VAL A 414 -22.44 -2.61 -1.79
CA VAL A 414 -21.58 -3.73 -1.37
C VAL A 414 -20.17 -3.24 -1.00
N GLU A 415 -19.61 -2.30 -1.75
CA GLU A 415 -18.32 -1.67 -1.43
C GLU A 415 -18.41 -0.87 -0.11
N VAL A 416 -19.50 -0.13 0.11
CA VAL A 416 -19.76 0.60 1.37
C VAL A 416 -19.85 -0.34 2.56
N ALA A 417 -20.63 -1.41 2.44
CA ALA A 417 -20.76 -2.42 3.48
C ALA A 417 -19.42 -3.07 3.83
N ALA A 418 -18.58 -3.38 2.82
CA ALA A 418 -17.27 -3.97 3.05
C ALA A 418 -16.29 -3.03 3.75
N THR A 419 -16.24 -1.75 3.36
CA THR A 419 -15.39 -0.77 4.06
C THR A 419 -15.87 -0.55 5.49
N ALA A 420 -17.18 -0.48 5.73
CA ALA A 420 -17.74 -0.38 7.07
C ALA A 420 -17.37 -1.60 7.92
N GLY A 421 -17.47 -2.81 7.34
CA GLY A 421 -17.01 -4.05 7.97
C GLY A 421 -15.52 -4.02 8.30
N LEU A 422 -14.67 -3.49 7.41
CA LEU A 422 -13.24 -3.30 7.69
C LEU A 422 -12.98 -2.32 8.84
N PHE A 423 -13.72 -1.21 8.92
CA PHE A 423 -13.59 -0.28 10.04
C PHE A 423 -14.04 -0.92 11.36
N GLY A 424 -15.14 -1.68 11.34
CA GLY A 424 -15.58 -2.47 12.50
C GLY A 424 -14.53 -3.50 12.92
N TRP A 425 -13.89 -4.16 11.96
CA TRP A 425 -12.82 -5.11 12.24
C TRP A 425 -11.55 -4.43 12.76
N CYS A 426 -11.16 -3.29 12.19
CA CYS A 426 -10.06 -2.45 12.68
C CYS A 426 -10.25 -2.08 14.15
N TRP A 427 -11.47 -1.71 14.54
CA TRP A 427 -11.79 -1.38 15.92
C TRP A 427 -11.62 -2.58 16.86
N ALA A 428 -11.86 -3.79 16.37
CA ALA A 428 -11.85 -5.02 17.18
C ALA A 428 -10.46 -5.65 17.41
N VAL A 429 -9.48 -5.44 16.54
CA VAL A 429 -8.19 -6.20 16.54
C VAL A 429 -7.01 -5.44 17.19
N GLY A 430 -7.21 -4.20 17.65
CA GLY A 430 -6.18 -3.40 18.32
C GLY A 430 -5.19 -2.68 17.38
N LEU A 431 -4.30 -1.87 17.95
CA LEU A 431 -3.56 -0.80 17.24
C LEU A 431 -2.68 -1.22 16.03
N PRO A 432 -1.82 -2.25 16.06
CA PRO A 432 -0.90 -2.50 14.95
C PRO A 432 -1.56 -3.17 13.73
N VAL A 433 -2.42 -4.18 13.95
CA VAL A 433 -3.18 -4.82 12.87
C VAL A 433 -4.33 -3.92 12.42
N GLY A 434 -4.97 -3.23 13.37
CA GLY A 434 -5.97 -2.21 13.10
C GLY A 434 -5.41 -1.09 12.21
N ALA A 435 -4.18 -0.60 12.44
CA ALA A 435 -3.59 0.43 11.61
C ALA A 435 -3.46 0.02 10.13
N ALA A 436 -3.02 -1.22 9.85
CA ALA A 436 -2.93 -1.72 8.47
C ALA A 436 -4.31 -1.84 7.80
N LEU A 437 -5.30 -2.36 8.53
CA LEU A 437 -6.69 -2.44 8.06
C LEU A 437 -7.32 -1.05 7.86
N ALA A 438 -7.01 -0.10 8.75
CA ALA A 438 -7.46 1.29 8.67
C ALA A 438 -6.90 1.98 7.42
N ILE A 439 -5.64 1.73 7.04
CA ILE A 439 -5.06 2.27 5.80
C ILE A 439 -5.85 1.76 4.58
N VAL A 440 -6.15 0.45 4.53
CA VAL A 440 -6.94 -0.14 3.43
C VAL A 440 -8.36 0.43 3.41
N ALA A 441 -9.02 0.51 4.57
CA ALA A 441 -10.38 1.04 4.69
C ALA A 441 -10.45 2.53 4.30
N THR A 442 -9.48 3.33 4.75
CA THR A 442 -9.37 4.76 4.42
C THR A 442 -9.09 4.95 2.92
N ALA A 443 -8.18 4.17 2.35
CA ALA A 443 -7.92 4.20 0.91
C ALA A 443 -9.16 3.82 0.09
N ALA A 444 -9.99 2.89 0.55
CA ALA A 444 -11.27 2.58 -0.07
C ALA A 444 -12.27 3.73 0.05
N LEU A 445 -12.40 4.33 1.23
CA LEU A 445 -13.30 5.45 1.52
C LEU A 445 -12.97 6.68 0.65
N LEU A 446 -11.68 7.03 0.53
CA LEU A 446 -11.20 8.14 -0.31
C LEU A 446 -11.54 7.96 -1.80
N ARG A 447 -11.86 6.73 -2.24
CA ARG A 447 -12.21 6.42 -3.64
C ARG A 447 -13.71 6.48 -3.91
N TRP A 448 -14.56 6.54 -2.88
CA TRP A 448 -16.01 6.56 -3.07
C TRP A 448 -16.53 7.76 -3.86
N PRO A 449 -16.07 9.01 -3.61
CA PRO A 449 -16.52 10.16 -4.40
C PRO A 449 -16.19 9.98 -5.88
N ALA A 450 -14.96 9.52 -6.17
CA ALA A 450 -14.51 9.26 -7.53
C ALA A 450 -15.33 8.15 -8.22
N MET A 451 -15.65 7.07 -7.48
CA MET A 451 -16.50 6.01 -8.02
C MET A 451 -17.93 6.49 -8.28
N TRP A 452 -18.56 7.18 -7.33
CA TRP A 452 -19.91 7.70 -7.49
C TRP A 452 -20.01 8.65 -8.68
N TRP A 453 -19.03 9.54 -8.79
CA TRP A 453 -18.88 10.43 -9.94
C TRP A 453 -18.71 9.65 -11.25
N GLN A 454 -17.88 8.61 -11.28
CA GLN A 454 -17.69 7.75 -12.46
C GLN A 454 -19.00 7.08 -12.89
N LEU A 455 -19.82 6.61 -11.93
CA LEU A 455 -21.11 5.98 -12.20
C LEU A 455 -22.13 6.98 -12.76
N ARG A 456 -22.18 8.20 -12.21
CA ARG A 456 -23.01 9.30 -12.75
C ARG A 456 -22.62 9.65 -14.17
N LEU A 457 -21.31 9.79 -14.44
CA LEU A 457 -20.79 10.09 -15.77
C LEU A 457 -21.09 8.96 -16.77
N GLN A 458 -20.90 7.69 -16.38
CA GLN A 458 -21.28 6.53 -17.18
C GLN A 458 -22.74 6.56 -17.58
N ARG A 459 -23.63 6.86 -16.64
CA ARG A 459 -25.08 6.98 -16.91
C ARG A 459 -25.37 8.15 -17.86
N ALA A 460 -24.77 9.32 -17.64
CA ALA A 460 -24.96 10.49 -18.48
C ALA A 460 -24.54 10.22 -19.93
N VAL A 461 -23.35 9.64 -20.13
CA VAL A 461 -22.82 9.32 -21.45
C VAL A 461 -23.63 8.22 -22.11
N TYR A 462 -24.07 7.20 -21.36
CA TYR A 462 -24.95 6.15 -21.89
C TYR A 462 -26.29 6.73 -22.40
N LEU A 463 -26.92 7.60 -21.62
CA LEU A 463 -28.18 8.25 -22.01
C LEU A 463 -27.97 9.18 -23.22
N ALA A 464 -26.88 9.96 -23.24
CA ALA A 464 -26.52 10.80 -24.37
C ALA A 464 -26.25 9.98 -25.64
N ALA A 465 -25.49 8.89 -25.54
CA ALA A 465 -25.19 8.01 -26.67
C ALA A 465 -26.45 7.30 -27.20
N ARG A 466 -27.43 6.95 -26.35
CA ARG A 466 -28.72 6.41 -26.82
C ARG A 466 -29.52 7.44 -27.61
N ARG A 467 -29.47 8.71 -27.24
CA ARG A 467 -30.18 9.80 -27.92
C ARG A 467 -29.49 10.19 -29.23
N ALA A 468 -28.18 10.38 -29.20
CA ALA A 468 -27.40 10.88 -30.34
C ALA A 468 -27.00 9.82 -31.36
N GLN A 469 -27.03 8.52 -31.00
CA GLN A 469 -26.65 7.39 -31.85
C GLN A 469 -25.32 7.62 -32.62
N PRO A 470 -24.19 7.76 -31.90
CA PRO A 470 -22.90 8.06 -32.54
C PRO A 470 -22.53 6.99 -33.58
N THR A 471 -22.15 7.45 -34.77
CA THR A 471 -21.84 6.63 -35.93
C THR A 471 -20.49 5.92 -35.83
N ASP A 472 -19.51 6.54 -35.16
CA ASP A 472 -18.15 6.02 -35.03
C ASP A 472 -17.56 6.16 -33.62
N ALA A 473 -16.34 5.64 -33.43
CA ALA A 473 -15.63 5.72 -32.16
C ALA A 473 -15.21 7.16 -31.81
N GLY A 474 -14.94 8.00 -32.81
CA GLY A 474 -14.59 9.41 -32.64
C GLY A 474 -15.76 10.23 -32.09
N ALA A 475 -16.96 10.08 -32.66
CA ALA A 475 -18.18 10.72 -32.19
C ALA A 475 -18.54 10.28 -30.77
N LEU A 476 -18.37 9.00 -30.44
CA LEU A 476 -18.58 8.51 -29.08
C LEU A 476 -17.54 9.10 -28.09
N ALA A 477 -16.28 9.25 -28.51
CA ALA A 477 -15.24 9.91 -27.70
C ALA A 477 -15.55 11.41 -27.50
N ARG A 478 -15.98 12.12 -28.55
CA ARG A 478 -16.41 13.52 -28.48
C ARG A 478 -17.57 13.69 -27.49
N LEU A 479 -18.61 12.86 -27.57
CA LEU A 479 -19.71 12.85 -26.60
C LEU A 479 -19.22 12.60 -25.17
N ALA A 480 -18.29 11.66 -25.00
CA ALA A 480 -17.71 11.37 -23.69
C ALA A 480 -16.96 12.57 -23.10
N PHE A 481 -16.16 13.28 -23.91
CA PHE A 481 -15.49 14.51 -23.49
C PHE A 481 -16.47 15.64 -23.17
N GLN A 482 -17.50 15.84 -23.98
CA GLN A 482 -18.53 16.86 -23.71
C GLN A 482 -19.24 16.61 -22.37
N GLN A 483 -19.60 15.36 -22.05
CA GLN A 483 -20.20 15.04 -20.76
C GLN A 483 -19.20 15.18 -19.61
N LEU A 484 -17.93 14.86 -19.86
CA LEU A 484 -16.85 15.01 -18.90
C LEU A 484 -16.60 16.48 -18.55
N GLU A 485 -16.60 17.38 -19.54
CA GLU A 485 -16.40 18.82 -19.37
C GLU A 485 -17.55 19.50 -18.64
N ARG A 486 -18.79 19.01 -18.80
CA ARG A 486 -19.93 19.45 -17.98
C ARG A 486 -19.80 19.05 -16.51
N ALA A 487 -19.04 18.00 -16.22
CA ALA A 487 -18.96 17.38 -14.90
C ALA A 487 -17.65 17.70 -14.15
N LEU A 488 -16.63 18.25 -14.82
CA LEU A 488 -15.33 18.58 -14.23
C LEU A 488 -15.03 20.06 -14.37
N PRO A 489 -14.31 20.65 -13.39
CA PRO A 489 -13.74 21.98 -13.55
C PRO A 489 -12.79 22.02 -14.76
N THR A 490 -12.80 23.14 -15.48
CA THR A 490 -11.91 23.40 -16.63
C THR A 490 -10.42 23.30 -16.30
N ARG A 491 -10.05 23.39 -15.01
CA ARG A 491 -8.67 23.33 -14.49
C ARG A 491 -8.05 21.91 -14.46
N VAL A 492 -8.85 20.84 -14.59
CA VAL A 492 -8.34 19.45 -14.55
C VAL A 492 -7.51 19.16 -15.81
N PRO A 493 -6.24 18.73 -15.74
CA PRO A 493 -5.39 18.51 -16.93
C PRO A 493 -5.93 17.42 -17.87
N LEU A 494 -5.69 17.57 -19.18
CA LEU A 494 -6.09 16.58 -20.19
C LEU A 494 -5.46 15.20 -19.94
N ALA A 495 -4.20 15.14 -19.47
CA ALA A 495 -3.53 13.90 -19.09
C ALA A 495 -4.34 13.03 -18.10
N TRP A 496 -5.14 13.66 -17.22
CA TRP A 496 -6.02 12.93 -16.31
C TRP A 496 -7.36 12.55 -16.96
N ARG A 497 -7.89 13.42 -17.82
CA ARG A 497 -9.16 13.22 -18.55
C ARG A 497 -9.07 12.05 -19.53
N LEU A 498 -7.96 11.90 -20.25
CA LEU A 498 -7.75 10.86 -21.26
C LEU A 498 -7.98 9.42 -20.72
N PRO A 499 -7.32 8.97 -19.63
CA PRO A 499 -7.61 7.68 -19.02
C PRO A 499 -9.04 7.54 -18.49
N CYS A 500 -9.70 8.64 -18.11
CA CYS A 500 -11.09 8.60 -17.65
C CYS A 500 -12.04 8.32 -18.81
N VAL A 501 -11.86 8.99 -19.95
CA VAL A 501 -12.60 8.71 -21.19
C VAL A 501 -12.34 7.28 -21.67
N ASP A 502 -11.09 6.80 -21.65
CA ASP A 502 -10.80 5.41 -22.03
C ASP A 502 -11.58 4.40 -21.17
N ARG A 503 -11.52 4.55 -19.84
CA ARG A 503 -12.24 3.68 -18.90
C ARG A 503 -13.75 3.74 -19.11
N LEU A 504 -14.29 4.93 -19.35
CA LEU A 504 -15.70 5.17 -19.64
C LEU A 504 -16.15 4.43 -20.90
N LEU A 505 -15.46 4.63 -22.02
CA LEU A 505 -15.77 4.00 -23.31
C LEU A 505 -15.62 2.47 -23.23
N THR A 506 -14.59 1.99 -22.54
CA THR A 506 -14.37 0.55 -22.31
C THR A 506 -15.49 -0.06 -21.47
N ALA A 507 -15.99 0.65 -20.45
CA ALA A 507 -17.12 0.19 -19.65
C ALA A 507 -18.42 0.13 -20.45
N LEU A 508 -18.66 1.09 -21.35
CA LEU A 508 -19.87 1.14 -22.20
C LEU A 508 -19.89 0.01 -23.25
N LYS A 509 -18.73 -0.36 -23.82
CA LYS A 509 -18.63 -1.48 -24.77
C LYS A 509 -18.97 -2.84 -24.15
N ARG A 510 -18.80 -3.00 -22.83
CA ARG A 510 -18.98 -4.28 -22.14
C ARG A 510 -20.45 -4.48 -21.74
N ARG A 511 -21.16 -5.35 -22.46
CA ARG A 511 -22.46 -5.89 -22.04
C ARG A 511 -22.26 -7.15 -21.18
N PRO A 512 -22.53 -7.14 -19.86
CA PRO A 512 -22.56 -8.38 -19.10
C PRO A 512 -23.79 -9.22 -19.51
N ARG A 513 -23.54 -10.45 -19.99
CA ARG A 513 -24.55 -11.43 -20.45
C ARG A 513 -24.78 -12.54 -19.41
N LEU A 514 -24.83 -12.23 -18.12
CA LEU A 514 -25.22 -13.24 -17.12
C LEU A 514 -26.73 -13.20 -16.90
N PRO A 515 -27.46 -14.32 -17.05
CA PRO A 515 -28.88 -14.40 -16.71
C PRO A 515 -29.08 -14.12 -15.22
N ARG A 516 -30.18 -13.42 -14.89
CA ARG A 516 -30.43 -12.84 -13.55
C ARG A 516 -30.27 -13.84 -12.40
N GLY A 517 -30.75 -15.08 -12.55
CA GLY A 517 -30.68 -16.11 -11.49
C GLY A 517 -29.25 -16.52 -11.13
N ARG A 518 -28.36 -16.66 -12.12
CA ARG A 518 -26.95 -17.04 -11.88
C ARG A 518 -26.15 -15.93 -11.22
N ALA A 519 -26.50 -14.66 -11.46
CA ALA A 519 -25.85 -13.53 -10.80
C ALA A 519 -26.16 -13.48 -9.30
N TRP A 520 -27.40 -13.80 -8.91
CA TRP A 520 -27.80 -13.88 -7.50
C TRP A 520 -27.17 -15.06 -6.77
N ALA A 521 -27.12 -16.25 -7.40
CA ALA A 521 -26.45 -17.41 -6.81
C ALA A 521 -24.95 -17.14 -6.54
N LEU A 522 -24.26 -16.46 -7.46
CA LEU A 522 -22.86 -16.05 -7.26
C LEU A 522 -22.69 -14.96 -6.20
N ALA A 523 -23.63 -14.01 -6.10
CA ALA A 523 -23.61 -13.00 -5.05
C ALA A 523 -23.89 -13.60 -3.66
N ALA A 524 -24.81 -14.56 -3.57
CA ALA A 524 -25.11 -15.30 -2.34
C ALA A 524 -23.92 -16.19 -1.92
N ALA A 525 -23.31 -16.92 -2.86
CA ALA A 525 -22.10 -17.69 -2.59
C ALA A 525 -20.95 -16.78 -2.11
N TYR A 526 -20.80 -15.60 -2.71
CA TYR A 526 -19.81 -14.61 -2.30
C TYR A 526 -20.06 -14.07 -0.88
N LEU A 527 -21.30 -13.77 -0.51
CA LEU A 527 -21.67 -13.35 0.85
C LEU A 527 -21.48 -14.48 1.88
N ALA A 528 -21.85 -15.71 1.54
CA ALA A 528 -21.67 -16.88 2.40
C ALA A 528 -20.18 -17.15 2.70
N LEU A 529 -19.29 -16.83 1.76
CA LEU A 529 -17.84 -16.98 1.91
C LEU A 529 -17.18 -15.83 2.70
N LEU A 530 -17.88 -14.72 2.93
CA LEU A 530 -17.45 -13.65 3.86
C LEU A 530 -17.84 -13.94 5.31
N LEU A 531 -18.82 -14.82 5.54
CA LEU A 531 -19.29 -15.22 6.87
C LEU A 531 -18.18 -15.80 7.78
N PRO A 532 -17.24 -16.63 7.30
CA PRO A 532 -16.15 -17.15 8.11
C PRO A 532 -15.23 -16.06 8.69
N LEU A 533 -15.00 -14.96 7.96
CA LEU A 533 -14.21 -13.83 8.48
C LEU A 533 -14.90 -13.14 9.66
N CYS A 534 -16.24 -13.09 9.65
CA CYS A 534 -17.02 -12.57 10.77
C CYS A 534 -17.03 -13.54 11.96
N VAL A 535 -17.14 -14.85 11.70
CA VAL A 535 -17.15 -15.88 12.74
C VAL A 535 -15.78 -16.02 13.41
N LEU A 536 -14.69 -15.85 12.65
CA LEU A 536 -13.32 -15.93 13.17
C LEU A 536 -12.88 -14.66 13.90
N ALA A 537 -13.60 -13.54 13.79
CA ALA A 537 -13.20 -12.25 14.39
C ALA A 537 -12.85 -12.31 15.91
N PRO A 538 -13.55 -13.07 16.76
CA PRO A 538 -13.20 -13.21 18.18
C PRO A 538 -11.89 -13.98 18.39
N SER A 539 -11.70 -15.09 17.67
CA SER A 539 -10.45 -15.87 17.66
C SER A 539 -9.29 -15.07 17.06
N LEU A 540 -9.61 -14.17 16.12
CA LEU A 540 -8.63 -13.28 15.51
C LEU A 540 -8.14 -12.22 16.51
N ARG A 541 -9.03 -11.75 17.38
CA ARG A 541 -8.69 -10.80 18.45
C ARG A 541 -7.81 -11.45 19.51
N SER A 542 -8.16 -12.64 20.00
CA SER A 542 -7.37 -13.32 21.04
C SER A 542 -5.96 -13.67 20.58
N ALA A 543 -5.79 -14.13 19.33
CA ALA A 543 -4.46 -14.43 18.78
C ALA A 543 -3.64 -13.16 18.46
N ALA A 544 -4.28 -12.07 18.04
CA ALA A 544 -3.60 -10.78 17.85
C ALA A 544 -3.10 -10.20 19.17
N GLU A 545 -3.91 -10.28 20.24
CA GLU A 545 -3.53 -9.88 21.59
C GLU A 545 -2.37 -10.74 22.13
N ALA A 546 -2.40 -12.06 21.92
CA ALA A 546 -1.32 -12.97 22.30
C ALA A 546 0.00 -12.65 21.57
N GLY A 547 -0.03 -12.44 20.25
CA GLY A 547 1.18 -12.11 19.47
C GLY A 547 1.76 -10.73 19.79
N LEU A 548 0.91 -9.76 20.16
CA LEU A 548 1.34 -8.44 20.63
C LEU A 548 2.06 -8.50 21.96
N LEU A 549 1.53 -9.29 22.90
CA LEU A 549 2.16 -9.53 24.20
C LEU A 549 3.51 -10.22 24.02
N ASP A 550 3.59 -11.17 23.09
CA ASP A 550 4.81 -11.90 22.76
C ASP A 550 5.87 -11.00 22.08
N GLY A 551 5.44 -10.10 21.19
CA GLY A 551 6.29 -9.08 20.57
C GLY A 551 6.74 -7.99 21.54
N ALA A 552 5.87 -7.58 22.47
CA ALA A 552 6.20 -6.65 23.55
C ALA A 552 7.22 -7.25 24.51
N ARG A 553 7.07 -8.53 24.89
CA ARG A 553 8.05 -9.29 25.69
C ARG A 553 9.43 -9.35 25.00
N ARG A 554 9.46 -9.66 23.70
CA ARG A 554 10.73 -9.67 22.93
C ARG A 554 11.36 -8.29 22.81
N ALA A 555 10.57 -7.24 22.60
CA ALA A 555 11.05 -5.86 22.50
C ALA A 555 11.52 -5.26 23.83
N SER A 556 10.99 -5.74 24.96
CA SER A 556 11.41 -5.34 26.31
C SER A 556 12.65 -6.10 26.82
N GLY A 557 13.26 -6.95 25.99
CA GLY A 557 14.40 -7.77 26.40
C GLY A 557 14.04 -8.89 27.37
N ALA A 558 12.81 -9.43 27.32
CA ALA A 558 12.39 -10.51 28.21
C ALA A 558 13.31 -11.74 28.15
N ASP A 559 13.90 -12.07 26.99
CA ASP A 559 14.90 -13.15 26.88
C ASP A 559 16.20 -12.90 27.68
N SER A 560 16.48 -11.63 28.04
CA SER A 560 17.57 -11.27 28.96
C SER A 560 17.10 -11.28 30.42
N LEU A 561 15.85 -10.87 30.68
CA LEU A 561 15.25 -10.95 32.02
C LEU A 561 14.97 -12.39 32.45
N ASP A 562 14.50 -13.27 31.58
CA ASP A 562 14.28 -14.68 31.88
C ASP A 562 15.60 -15.40 32.18
N ARG A 563 16.69 -15.02 31.50
CA ARG A 563 18.05 -15.49 31.83
C ARG A 563 18.56 -14.96 33.16
N ASP A 564 18.24 -13.72 33.51
CA ASP A 564 18.58 -13.12 34.81
C ASP A 564 17.74 -13.73 35.95
N ILE A 565 16.46 -14.04 35.73
CA ILE A 565 15.49 -14.50 36.73
C ILE A 565 15.56 -16.01 36.97
N ALA A 566 15.79 -16.82 35.93
CA ALA A 566 15.84 -18.28 36.02
C ALA A 566 16.75 -18.82 37.15
N PRO A 567 17.96 -18.29 37.38
CA PRO A 567 18.84 -18.74 38.47
C PRO A 567 18.47 -18.14 39.85
N GLN A 568 17.57 -17.17 39.93
CA GLN A 568 17.21 -16.53 41.20
C GLN A 568 16.16 -17.34 41.93
N ASP A 569 16.46 -17.62 43.20
CA ASP A 569 15.51 -18.20 44.15
C ASP A 569 14.59 -17.11 44.75
N ILE A 570 13.47 -17.52 45.34
CA ILE A 570 12.41 -16.66 45.90
C ILE A 570 12.97 -15.65 46.88
N THR A 571 13.89 -16.07 47.74
CA THR A 571 14.61 -15.22 48.69
C THR A 571 15.33 -14.06 48.00
N GLN A 572 16.03 -14.34 46.89
CA GLN A 572 16.78 -13.32 46.15
C GLN A 572 15.86 -12.33 45.44
N LEU A 573 14.75 -12.82 44.87
CA LEU A 573 13.73 -11.99 44.24
C LEU A 573 13.08 -11.04 45.26
N ALA A 574 12.69 -11.56 46.41
CA ALA A 574 12.08 -10.77 47.48
C ALA A 574 13.03 -9.67 48.01
N LEU A 575 14.29 -10.01 48.26
CA LEU A 575 15.31 -9.05 48.72
C LEU A 575 15.60 -7.93 47.71
N ARG A 576 15.48 -8.20 46.40
CA ARG A 576 15.69 -7.20 45.34
C ARG A 576 14.48 -6.29 45.12
N LEU A 577 13.28 -6.81 45.39
CA LEU A 577 12.03 -6.08 45.22
C LEU A 577 11.74 -5.15 46.40
N ASP A 578 12.00 -5.59 47.64
CA ASP A 578 11.77 -4.76 48.83
C ASP A 578 12.90 -3.75 49.03
N ARG A 579 12.62 -2.48 48.78
CA ARG A 579 13.58 -1.39 48.96
C ARG A 579 13.63 -0.84 50.38
N ARG A 580 12.81 -1.37 51.32
CA ARG A 580 12.79 -0.90 52.71
C ARG A 580 14.04 -1.38 53.47
N PRO A 581 14.91 -0.46 53.93
CA PRO A 581 16.08 -0.85 54.72
C PRO A 581 15.63 -1.35 56.11
N GLY A 582 16.26 -2.43 56.60
CA GLY A 582 16.16 -2.86 57.99
C GLY A 582 15.05 -3.85 58.36
N VAL A 583 14.13 -4.22 57.45
CA VAL A 583 13.12 -5.27 57.74
C VAL A 583 13.80 -6.64 57.68
N GLN A 584 13.96 -7.32 58.82
CA GLN A 584 14.53 -8.66 58.87
C GLN A 584 13.50 -9.74 58.52
N GLY A 585 13.97 -10.95 58.23
CA GLY A 585 13.10 -12.11 58.08
C GLY A 585 12.41 -12.49 59.40
N ALA A 586 11.28 -13.18 59.28
CA ALA A 586 10.56 -13.70 60.42
C ALA A 586 11.40 -14.77 61.14
N SER A 587 11.40 -14.74 62.47
CA SER A 587 12.10 -15.74 63.27
C SER A 587 11.44 -17.11 63.14
N GLU A 588 12.21 -18.20 63.28
CA GLU A 588 11.68 -19.58 63.26
C GLU A 588 10.48 -19.79 64.23
N PRO A 589 10.49 -19.24 65.47
CA PRO A 589 9.31 -19.28 66.34
C PRO A 589 8.08 -18.59 65.74
N ALA A 590 8.24 -17.47 65.04
CA ALA A 590 7.13 -16.77 64.40
C ALA A 590 6.56 -17.58 63.23
N LEU A 591 7.43 -18.19 62.42
CA LEU A 591 7.04 -19.08 61.31
C LEU A 591 6.34 -20.35 61.83
N ALA A 592 6.84 -20.94 62.91
CA ALA A 592 6.20 -22.08 63.57
C ALA A 592 4.81 -21.71 64.11
N ALA A 593 4.68 -20.53 64.73
CA ALA A 593 3.39 -20.03 65.18
C ALA A 593 2.40 -19.79 64.02
N LEU A 594 2.89 -19.33 62.86
CA LEU A 594 2.08 -19.16 61.65
C LEU A 594 1.64 -20.51 61.07
N ALA A 595 2.55 -21.48 60.98
CA ALA A 595 2.21 -22.85 60.57
C ALA A 595 1.12 -23.44 61.49
N GLN A 596 1.26 -23.27 62.81
CA GLN A 596 0.26 -23.69 63.79
C GLN A 596 -1.10 -23.00 63.58
N ARG A 597 -1.13 -21.68 63.31
CA ARG A 597 -2.37 -20.95 63.00
C ARG A 597 -3.03 -21.42 61.69
N SER A 598 -2.22 -21.82 60.71
CA SER A 598 -2.71 -22.29 59.41
C SER A 598 -3.24 -23.74 59.46
N GLY A 599 -2.91 -24.48 60.52
CA GLY A 599 -3.32 -25.87 60.73
C GLY A 599 -2.56 -26.89 59.86
N ALA A 600 -1.49 -26.47 59.17
CA ALA A 600 -0.60 -27.30 58.37
C ALA A 600 0.78 -26.64 58.21
N GLU A 601 1.77 -27.37 57.66
CA GLU A 601 3.09 -26.80 57.36
C GLU A 601 2.99 -25.76 56.24
N LEU A 602 3.68 -24.62 56.38
CA LEU A 602 3.71 -23.59 55.34
C LEU A 602 4.38 -24.12 54.06
N PRO A 603 3.93 -23.69 52.87
CA PRO A 603 4.66 -23.95 51.62
C PRO A 603 6.13 -23.55 51.74
N ALA A 604 7.03 -24.36 51.19
CA ALA A 604 8.46 -24.06 51.16
C ALA A 604 8.73 -22.64 50.63
N ASP A 605 8.02 -22.24 49.57
CA ASP A 605 8.11 -20.92 48.95
C ASP A 605 7.67 -19.78 49.87
N VAL A 606 6.57 -19.98 50.61
CA VAL A 606 6.03 -18.99 51.57
C VAL A 606 6.93 -18.89 52.79
N ARG A 607 7.44 -20.03 53.28
CA ARG A 607 8.41 -20.08 54.39
C ARG A 607 9.72 -19.40 53.99
N ALA A 608 10.26 -19.72 52.82
CA ALA A 608 11.47 -19.10 52.27
C ALA A 608 11.29 -17.58 52.16
N LEU A 609 10.17 -17.13 51.60
CA LEU A 609 9.83 -15.71 51.52
C LEU A 609 9.81 -15.02 52.88
N TYR A 610 9.05 -15.54 53.85
CA TYR A 610 8.95 -14.92 55.17
C TYR A 610 10.25 -15.01 55.97
N SER A 611 11.04 -16.07 55.79
CA SER A 611 12.38 -16.19 56.37
C SER A 611 13.37 -15.17 55.78
N ALA A 612 13.13 -14.72 54.54
CA ALA A 612 13.91 -13.67 53.89
C ALA A 612 13.44 -12.28 54.31
N ARG A 613 12.11 -12.05 54.37
CA ARG A 613 11.49 -10.78 54.74
C ARG A 613 10.14 -10.96 55.43
N ASP A 614 10.01 -10.40 56.64
CA ASP A 614 8.76 -10.41 57.39
C ASP A 614 7.76 -9.36 56.87
N GLY A 615 7.09 -9.70 55.77
CA GLY A 615 6.20 -8.79 55.04
C GLY A 615 6.90 -8.11 53.86
N LEU A 616 6.12 -7.73 52.85
CA LEU A 616 6.59 -7.18 51.58
C LEU A 616 5.59 -6.13 51.10
N ASP A 617 6.04 -4.94 50.73
CA ASP A 617 5.14 -3.91 50.20
C ASP A 617 5.68 -3.35 48.90
N LEU A 618 5.06 -3.75 47.78
CA LEU A 618 5.34 -3.26 46.44
C LEU A 618 4.27 -2.27 45.95
N GLY A 619 3.50 -1.71 46.89
CA GLY A 619 2.42 -0.77 46.61
C GLY A 619 1.12 -1.47 46.24
N ALA A 620 0.42 -0.94 45.23
CA ALA A 620 -0.91 -1.43 44.87
C ALA A 620 -0.92 -2.83 44.24
N SER A 621 0.22 -3.31 43.72
CA SER A 621 0.32 -4.54 42.94
C SER A 621 0.41 -5.78 43.82
N LEU A 622 1.31 -5.79 44.82
CA LEU A 622 1.47 -6.87 45.78
C LEU A 622 1.89 -6.33 47.15
N THR A 623 1.14 -6.71 48.18
CA THR A 623 1.45 -6.45 49.59
C THR A 623 1.32 -7.76 50.35
N LEU A 624 2.30 -8.10 51.19
CA LEU A 624 2.27 -9.23 52.10
C LEU A 624 2.42 -8.69 53.53
N LEU A 625 1.51 -9.13 54.40
CA LEU A 625 1.47 -8.74 55.80
C LEU A 625 2.62 -9.40 56.57
N PRO A 626 3.19 -8.73 57.58
CA PRO A 626 4.07 -9.36 58.55
C PRO A 626 3.41 -10.58 59.20
N VAL A 627 4.18 -11.58 59.59
CA VAL A 627 3.71 -12.84 60.17
C VAL A 627 2.80 -12.60 61.37
N ALA A 628 3.09 -11.59 62.19
CA ALA A 628 2.26 -11.22 63.34
C ALA A 628 0.83 -10.78 62.95
N ASP A 629 0.66 -10.22 61.75
CA ASP A 629 -0.58 -9.66 61.22
C ASP A 629 -1.33 -10.63 60.29
N VAL A 630 -0.72 -11.79 59.98
CA VAL A 630 -1.38 -12.87 59.24
C VAL A 630 -2.40 -13.56 60.16
N GLN A 631 -3.65 -13.12 60.03
CA GLN A 631 -4.81 -13.61 60.76
C GLN A 631 -5.93 -14.04 59.79
N PRO A 632 -6.95 -14.78 60.28
CA PRO A 632 -8.11 -15.10 59.47
C PRO A 632 -8.78 -13.83 58.94
N LEU A 633 -9.27 -13.87 57.70
CA LEU A 633 -9.84 -12.72 56.99
C LEU A 633 -10.93 -12.00 57.80
N ARG A 634 -11.74 -12.74 58.57
CA ARG A 634 -12.76 -12.18 59.47
C ARG A 634 -12.22 -11.24 60.54
N HIS A 635 -10.98 -11.43 60.98
CA HIS A 635 -10.34 -10.56 61.99
C HIS A 635 -9.67 -9.37 61.32
N ASN A 636 -8.99 -9.58 60.19
CA ASN A 636 -8.34 -8.48 59.46
C ASN A 636 -9.35 -7.54 58.78
N ARG A 637 -10.52 -8.04 58.37
CA ARG A 637 -11.59 -7.25 57.74
C ARG A 637 -12.97 -7.62 58.28
N PRO A 638 -13.32 -7.21 59.52
CA PRO A 638 -14.57 -7.64 60.19
C PRO A 638 -15.84 -7.18 59.47
N ARG A 639 -15.77 -6.06 58.72
CA ARG A 639 -16.91 -5.53 57.95
C ARG A 639 -17.11 -6.24 56.60
N LEU A 640 -16.09 -6.94 56.09
CA LEU A 640 -16.11 -7.52 54.74
C LEU A 640 -17.13 -8.65 54.61
N GLY A 641 -17.32 -9.46 55.66
CA GLY A 641 -18.31 -10.54 55.66
C GLY A 641 -19.74 -10.03 55.45
N GLY A 642 -20.10 -8.91 56.10
CA GLY A 642 -21.40 -8.27 55.91
C GLY A 642 -21.59 -7.71 54.50
N GLN A 643 -20.57 -7.02 53.97
CA GLN A 643 -20.57 -6.48 52.61
C GLN A 643 -20.70 -7.57 51.54
N LEU A 644 -19.93 -8.65 51.67
CA LEU A 644 -19.99 -9.79 50.75
C LEU A 644 -21.33 -10.52 50.84
N THR A 645 -21.89 -10.68 52.04
CA THR A 645 -23.20 -11.31 52.20
C THR A 645 -24.29 -10.51 51.49
N GLN A 646 -24.27 -9.18 51.61
CA GLN A 646 -25.21 -8.31 50.88
C GLN A 646 -25.00 -8.42 49.37
N ARG A 647 -23.74 -8.33 48.92
CA ARG A 647 -23.41 -8.40 47.49
C ARG A 647 -23.75 -9.74 46.85
N LEU A 648 -23.54 -10.84 47.57
CA LEU A 648 -23.91 -12.19 47.11
C LEU A 648 -25.43 -12.38 47.04
N ARG A 649 -26.23 -11.72 47.90
CA ARG A 649 -27.70 -11.70 47.76
C ARG A 649 -28.14 -11.00 46.48
N GLU A 650 -27.49 -9.90 46.12
CA GLU A 650 -27.77 -9.16 44.88
C GLU A 650 -27.37 -9.96 43.64
N LEU A 651 -26.17 -10.54 43.64
CA LEU A 651 -25.66 -11.28 42.50
C LEU A 651 -26.31 -12.67 42.35
N ARG A 652 -26.69 -13.31 43.47
CA ARG A 652 -27.11 -14.71 43.54
C ARG A 652 -28.17 -14.94 44.62
N PRO A 653 -29.42 -14.54 44.37
CA PRO A 653 -30.50 -14.66 45.36
C PRO A 653 -30.75 -16.11 45.82
N GLY A 654 -30.45 -17.11 44.99
CA GLY A 654 -30.63 -18.53 45.34
C GLY A 654 -29.52 -19.15 46.20
N GLN A 655 -28.32 -18.55 46.28
CA GLN A 655 -27.18 -19.08 47.04
C GLN A 655 -26.31 -17.97 47.67
N PRO A 656 -26.88 -17.12 48.54
CA PRO A 656 -26.21 -15.91 49.04
C PRO A 656 -25.04 -16.18 49.99
N ALA A 657 -24.80 -17.44 50.35
CA ALA A 657 -23.74 -17.86 51.27
C ALA A 657 -22.55 -18.56 50.57
N HIS A 658 -22.52 -18.59 49.23
CA HIS A 658 -21.47 -19.30 48.48
C HIS A 658 -20.73 -18.37 47.51
N LEU A 659 -19.40 -18.52 47.48
CA LEU A 659 -18.48 -17.90 46.54
C LEU A 659 -18.07 -18.96 45.50
N ASP A 660 -17.91 -18.59 44.23
CA ASP A 660 -17.30 -19.50 43.25
C ASP A 660 -15.79 -19.57 43.47
N ALA A 661 -15.25 -20.77 43.59
CA ALA A 661 -13.82 -21.03 43.43
C ALA A 661 -13.58 -21.94 42.23
N MET A 662 -12.39 -21.89 41.63
CA MET A 662 -11.99 -22.90 40.65
C MET A 662 -11.85 -24.26 41.33
N CYS A 663 -12.49 -25.28 40.75
CA CYS A 663 -12.40 -26.65 41.24
C CYS A 663 -10.94 -27.16 41.20
N ALA A 664 -10.69 -28.30 41.85
CA ALA A 664 -9.38 -28.94 41.85
C ALA A 664 -8.93 -29.27 40.40
N PRO A 665 -7.61 -29.26 40.11
CA PRO A 665 -7.09 -29.59 38.80
C PRO A 665 -7.61 -30.94 38.32
N GLY A 666 -8.15 -30.98 37.09
CA GLY A 666 -8.83 -32.15 36.51
C GLY A 666 -10.36 -32.10 36.57
N THR A 667 -10.95 -31.11 37.26
CA THR A 667 -12.41 -30.89 37.28
C THR A 667 -12.76 -29.59 36.57
N PRO A 668 -13.39 -29.61 35.38
CA PRO A 668 -13.84 -28.40 34.73
C PRO A 668 -15.02 -27.78 35.50
N GLY A 669 -14.92 -26.49 35.84
CA GLY A 669 -16.02 -25.72 36.43
C GLY A 669 -15.67 -24.97 37.71
N THR A 670 -16.71 -24.36 38.31
CA THR A 670 -16.63 -23.65 39.59
C THR A 670 -17.22 -24.51 40.71
N CYS A 671 -16.53 -24.52 41.84
CA CYS A 671 -16.92 -25.22 43.06
C CYS A 671 -17.39 -24.19 44.09
N PRO A 672 -18.63 -24.29 44.61
CA PRO A 672 -19.14 -23.34 45.58
C PRO A 672 -18.43 -23.51 46.93
N GLN A 673 -17.88 -22.41 47.45
CA GLN A 673 -17.23 -22.32 48.75
C GLN A 673 -18.09 -21.51 49.72
N ARG A 674 -18.33 -22.02 50.93
CA ARG A 674 -19.14 -21.30 51.92
C ARG A 674 -18.41 -20.04 52.37
N LEU A 675 -19.09 -18.89 52.36
CA LEU A 675 -18.51 -17.61 52.77
C LEU A 675 -17.91 -17.66 54.18
N ALA A 676 -18.58 -18.32 55.13
CA ALA A 676 -18.09 -18.51 56.50
C ALA A 676 -16.73 -19.26 56.54
N GLN A 677 -16.51 -20.19 55.61
CA GLN A 677 -15.26 -20.93 55.47
C GLN A 677 -14.18 -20.01 54.87
N VAL A 678 -14.49 -19.27 53.82
CA VAL A 678 -13.54 -18.30 53.21
C VAL A 678 -13.09 -17.24 54.21
N LEU A 679 -14.01 -16.73 55.03
CA LEU A 679 -13.71 -15.76 56.09
C LEU A 679 -12.81 -16.32 57.21
N SER A 680 -12.69 -17.64 57.31
CA SER A 680 -11.77 -18.29 58.26
C SER A 680 -10.36 -18.52 57.69
N TRP A 681 -10.14 -18.31 56.39
CA TRP A 681 -8.82 -18.47 55.77
C TRP A 681 -7.87 -17.34 56.16
N LEU A 682 -6.59 -17.67 56.24
CA LEU A 682 -5.55 -16.71 56.59
C LEU A 682 -5.34 -15.72 55.45
N GLN A 683 -5.37 -14.42 55.78
CA GLN A 683 -5.01 -13.38 54.84
C GLN A 683 -3.49 -13.15 54.89
N LEU A 684 -2.81 -13.50 53.81
CA LEU A 684 -1.37 -13.26 53.66
C LEU A 684 -1.07 -11.82 53.24
N GLY A 685 -2.02 -11.15 52.59
CA GLY A 685 -1.74 -9.86 51.98
C GLY A 685 -2.85 -9.32 51.10
N SER A 686 -2.45 -8.58 50.08
CA SER A 686 -3.29 -8.19 48.95
C SER A 686 -2.53 -8.21 47.64
N VAL A 687 -3.22 -8.62 46.56
CA VAL A 687 -2.75 -8.49 45.18
C VAL A 687 -3.72 -7.58 44.43
N GLN A 688 -3.23 -6.52 43.79
CA GLN A 688 -4.06 -5.52 43.12
C GLN A 688 -5.18 -4.93 44.03
N GLY A 689 -4.87 -4.75 45.31
CA GLY A 689 -5.81 -4.30 46.35
C GLY A 689 -6.84 -5.34 46.84
N ARG A 690 -6.88 -6.54 46.24
CA ARG A 690 -7.77 -7.65 46.64
C ARG A 690 -7.12 -8.48 47.73
N PRO A 691 -7.86 -8.94 48.77
CA PRO A 691 -7.31 -9.80 49.81
C PRO A 691 -6.71 -11.08 49.22
N LEU A 692 -5.44 -11.33 49.50
CA LEU A 692 -4.73 -12.56 49.13
C LEU A 692 -4.83 -13.54 50.30
N LEU A 693 -5.43 -14.70 50.04
CA LEU A 693 -5.78 -15.71 51.04
C LEU A 693 -5.01 -17.00 50.78
N LEU A 694 -4.68 -17.68 51.87
CA LEU A 694 -4.11 -19.02 51.83
C LEU A 694 -5.25 -20.06 51.92
N TYR A 695 -5.45 -20.83 50.85
CA TYR A 695 -6.52 -21.82 50.77
C TYR A 695 -6.10 -23.15 51.43
N PRO A 696 -6.78 -23.61 52.50
CA PRO A 696 -6.45 -24.85 53.19
C PRO A 696 -7.18 -26.04 52.54
N GLN A 697 -6.57 -26.72 51.58
CA GLN A 697 -7.11 -27.99 51.06
C GLN A 697 -6.22 -29.16 51.46
N ARG A 698 -6.80 -30.18 52.09
CA ARG A 698 -6.11 -31.31 52.74
C ARG A 698 -5.75 -32.49 51.83
N THR A 699 -6.04 -32.42 50.53
CA THR A 699 -6.01 -33.61 49.65
C THR A 699 -4.91 -33.61 48.59
N ALA A 700 -4.14 -32.53 48.46
CA ALA A 700 -2.96 -32.48 47.63
C ALA A 700 -1.92 -31.65 48.38
N GLU A 701 -0.65 -32.07 48.40
CA GLU A 701 0.47 -31.47 49.14
C GLU A 701 0.86 -30.05 48.68
N ARG A 702 -0.08 -29.27 48.11
CA ARG A 702 0.12 -27.93 47.60
C ARG A 702 -0.96 -27.00 48.10
N TRP A 703 -0.55 -26.00 48.85
CA TRP A 703 -1.38 -24.84 49.16
C TRP A 703 -1.65 -24.04 47.90
N ARG A 704 -2.85 -23.45 47.82
CA ARG A 704 -3.22 -22.54 46.73
C ARG A 704 -3.33 -21.13 47.27
N LEU A 705 -2.81 -20.18 46.52
CA LEU A 705 -3.05 -18.76 46.75
C LEU A 705 -4.31 -18.37 46.00
N VAL A 706 -5.21 -17.67 46.69
CA VAL A 706 -6.45 -17.19 46.06
C VAL A 706 -6.68 -15.75 46.42
N SER A 707 -7.04 -14.93 45.43
CA SER A 707 -7.49 -13.56 45.67
C SER A 707 -9.01 -13.50 45.71
N LEU A 708 -9.55 -12.64 46.59
CA LEU A 708 -10.99 -12.46 46.74
C LEU A 708 -11.46 -11.24 45.94
N ASP A 709 -12.17 -11.48 44.84
CA ASP A 709 -12.89 -10.44 44.10
C ASP A 709 -14.20 -10.12 44.81
N THR A 710 -14.18 -9.01 45.54
CA THR A 710 -15.31 -8.57 46.36
C THR A 710 -16.47 -8.02 45.53
N GLU A 711 -16.22 -7.58 44.30
CA GLU A 711 -17.27 -7.02 43.43
C GLU A 711 -18.08 -8.12 42.76
N GLN A 712 -17.39 -9.20 42.34
CA GLN A 712 -18.00 -10.35 41.65
C GLN A 712 -18.38 -11.50 42.60
N GLY A 713 -17.89 -11.49 43.85
CA GLY A 713 -18.10 -12.59 44.79
C GLY A 713 -17.45 -13.87 44.31
N ARG A 714 -16.19 -13.80 43.85
CA ARG A 714 -15.43 -14.93 43.30
C ARG A 714 -14.05 -15.02 43.92
N LEU A 715 -13.57 -16.25 44.03
CA LEU A 715 -12.19 -16.58 44.37
C LEU A 715 -11.42 -16.86 43.09
N LEU A 716 -10.39 -16.07 42.85
CA LEU A 716 -9.50 -16.22 41.71
C LEU A 716 -8.25 -16.93 42.18
N GLU A 717 -7.86 -17.99 41.47
CA GLU A 717 -6.59 -18.63 41.73
C GLU A 717 -5.46 -17.72 41.28
N GLU A 718 -4.54 -17.46 42.18
CA GLU A 718 -3.33 -16.71 41.90
C GLU A 718 -2.18 -17.67 41.62
N PRO A 719 -1.22 -17.27 40.78
CA PRO A 719 -0.02 -18.05 40.56
C PRO A 719 0.79 -18.17 41.86
N ASP A 720 1.77 -19.07 41.88
CA ASP A 720 2.62 -19.26 43.05
C ASP A 720 3.37 -17.96 43.43
N VAL A 721 3.89 -17.92 44.66
CA VAL A 721 4.64 -16.77 45.19
C VAL A 721 5.77 -16.36 44.25
N ARG A 722 6.49 -17.32 43.68
CA ARG A 722 7.63 -17.04 42.80
C ARG A 722 7.21 -16.32 41.55
N GLN A 723 6.12 -16.76 40.91
CA GLN A 723 5.56 -16.15 39.72
C GLN A 723 5.01 -14.76 40.00
N LEU A 724 4.36 -14.54 41.15
CA LEU A 724 3.92 -13.22 41.59
C LEU A 724 5.12 -12.27 41.73
N LEU A 725 6.17 -12.68 42.44
CA LEU A 725 7.40 -11.88 42.58
C LEU A 725 8.10 -11.65 41.24
N THR A 726 8.11 -12.65 40.36
CA THR A 726 8.70 -12.54 39.02
C THR A 726 7.97 -11.49 38.19
N ALA A 727 6.64 -11.50 38.21
CA ALA A 727 5.83 -10.51 37.50
C ALA A 727 6.12 -9.09 38.01
N GLU A 728 6.21 -8.91 39.32
CA GLU A 728 6.56 -7.61 39.93
C GLU A 728 7.98 -7.17 39.59
N TYR A 729 8.95 -8.08 39.57
CA TYR A 729 10.33 -7.78 39.20
C TYR A 729 10.44 -7.29 37.76
N VAL A 730 9.75 -7.97 36.84
CA VAL A 730 9.67 -7.56 35.43
C VAL A 730 9.03 -6.18 35.30
N ALA A 731 7.93 -5.93 36.01
CA ALA A 731 7.25 -4.64 36.02
C ALA A 731 8.15 -3.51 36.54
N ALA A 732 8.85 -3.74 37.65
CA ALA A 732 9.77 -2.76 38.26
C ALA A 732 10.96 -2.42 37.33
N ARG A 733 11.54 -3.43 36.66
CA ARG A 733 12.61 -3.24 35.66
C ARG A 733 12.12 -2.46 34.44
N ALA A 734 10.94 -2.79 33.93
CA ALA A 734 10.34 -2.07 32.81
C ALA A 734 10.12 -0.58 33.14
N ALA A 735 9.59 -0.27 34.33
CA ALA A 735 9.41 1.10 34.80
C ALA A 735 10.74 1.86 34.93
N SER A 736 11.78 1.21 35.46
CA SER A 736 13.12 1.82 35.58
C SER A 736 13.79 2.09 34.23
N SER A 737 13.62 1.20 33.25
CA SER A 737 14.13 1.41 31.88
C SER A 737 13.44 2.56 31.16
N ALA A 738 12.14 2.77 31.39
CA ALA A 738 11.39 3.88 30.82
C ALA A 738 11.82 5.24 31.39
N GLN A 739 12.19 5.29 32.68
CA GLN A 739 12.69 6.52 33.32
C GLN A 739 14.11 6.89 32.87
N THR A 740 14.99 5.90 32.68
CA THR A 740 16.37 6.15 32.21
C THR A 740 16.42 6.53 30.73
N GLY A 741 15.54 6.00 29.88
CA GLY A 741 15.45 6.39 28.47
C GLY A 741 14.89 7.79 28.20
N ALA A 742 14.25 8.43 29.17
CA ALA A 742 13.73 9.79 29.06
C ALA A 742 14.74 10.89 29.46
N ALA A 743 15.89 10.51 30.03
CA ALA A 743 16.90 11.44 30.56
C ALA A 743 18.10 11.69 29.63
N GLU A 744 18.17 11.06 28.45
CA GLU A 744 19.15 11.41 27.42
C GLU A 744 18.49 12.24 26.31
N PRO A 745 18.70 13.57 26.26
CA PRO A 745 18.48 14.31 25.04
C PRO A 745 19.61 13.96 24.05
N ARG A 746 19.27 13.25 22.97
CA ARG A 746 20.08 13.19 21.75
C ARG A 746 19.38 13.93 20.62
#